data_AF-A0A9P4PZF4-F1
#
_entry.id   AF-A0A9P4PZF4-F1
#
_cell.length_a   1.000
_cell.length_b   1.000
_cell.length_c   1.000
_cell.angle_alpha   90.00
_cell.angle_beta   90.00
_cell.angle_gamma   90.00
#
_symmetry.space_group_name_H-M   'P 1'
#
loop_
_entity.id
_entity.type
_entity.pdbx_description
1 polymer ?
#
loop_
_entity_poly.entity_id
_entity_poly.type
_entity_poly.pdbx_seq_one_letter_code
_entity_poly.pdbx_strand_id
1 'polypeptide(L)'
;MKTGRYATSRRKACQSCSTAKAKCDRKAGKCSRCALRRLDDTLDFSHLELVCSINPNDIRNRWLNSYVPIPGQIVKHYPANVSAFIYSVLKSYTGVTVRGRGVPPFVHLAQVKIISIMAPLSACLSLVRICERPLPGSESITMEVLQREMSSLYERHKTFDDLELLAAFQAYLIYSMVIFFRSSHGPNPILGQAMINLQHLACSSSRRGLVCAAEPHQTRPRWEAWIVAEAKRRTLFAMYLFDSMLSAQDGLPTFLGTELQGLPAPAPKSLWTAPTRHEWEKAYNIHVADWVEGGVHIDDLWPTPAGPDEPSLVARRDRTDRWLEHVDEFGMMIYGVTCFTTPVQEEPYSIFDKQQKALIVLIISTAATFSGFASNIYFPALPTIAHDLNVSVELVNLTVTSYLIFQGIAPSLWGPISDAKGRRVAYCCTFIVFLGACIGLAKTKNYATLIVLRCLQSTGSASTIAIGSGVIGDITTRADRGGYMGVFQAGLLVPVAVGPIIGGALAGSLGWRAIFWFLTIYSGVFLFLLVLLLPETLRSLVGTGGLTPSNPIARYPLIIYQKTTHVTWDSEATRSQLAERKTIDITGPLRILFSKQAAPISIFLAIYYAVWQMSITAMSSLFEDRYGLSETQIGLTFIANGVGSMVGTLVTGKILDIDYKRVKTHHMAQGGVETGSDPRQSVTDLEDDFPLEKARLRLVPFFSLIQCLSILLFGWTIHYPHDVHIAIPIVSTFITGWTAVSTQSVVMTYLVDVFSDRSAAASASLNLARCLFAAGGTSFVMPMVNNVGVGLAFTICVIVQIVALLGVAIQWRFAKTWRKEADKKKRQAV
;
A
#
# COMPACT_ATOMS: atom_id res chain seq x y z
N MET A 1 85.63 47.35 43.97
CA MET A 1 85.91 46.08 43.26
C MET A 1 86.06 44.95 44.27
N LYS A 2 85.07 44.07 44.40
CA LYS A 2 85.22 42.68 44.86
C LYS A 2 84.16 41.84 44.15
N THR A 3 84.60 41.12 43.12
CA THR A 3 83.85 40.12 42.36
C THR A 3 84.12 38.76 42.98
N GLY A 4 83.06 38.09 43.45
CA GLY A 4 83.11 36.74 44.01
C GLY A 4 81.86 35.97 43.57
N ARG A 5 82.07 35.03 42.65
CA ARG A 5 81.10 34.27 41.85
C ARG A 5 80.06 33.50 42.68
N TYR A 6 78.76 33.71 42.40
CA TYR A 6 77.70 32.70 42.52
C TYR A 6 76.95 32.60 41.18
N ALA A 7 77.42 31.71 40.32
CA ALA A 7 76.68 31.06 39.23
C ALA A 7 76.56 29.58 39.70
N THR A 8 75.46 28.83 39.62
CA THR A 8 74.31 28.78 38.71
C THR A 8 73.29 27.78 39.30
N SER A 9 72.06 27.75 38.76
CA SER A 9 71.00 26.72 38.96
C SER A 9 69.90 27.01 39.99
N ARG A 10 69.09 28.06 39.75
CA ARG A 10 67.65 28.00 40.10
C ARG A 10 66.89 27.44 38.90
N ARG A 11 66.82 26.11 38.76
CA ARG A 11 65.86 25.49 37.83
C ARG A 11 64.43 25.77 38.34
N LYS A 12 63.68 26.59 37.60
CA LYS A 12 62.26 26.88 37.85
C LYS A 12 61.45 25.57 37.78
N ALA A 13 60.41 25.45 38.61
CA ALA A 13 59.48 24.31 38.55
C ALA A 13 58.89 24.18 37.13
N CYS A 14 58.56 22.95 36.69
CA CYS A 14 57.88 22.78 35.41
C CYS A 14 56.48 23.41 35.44
N GLN A 15 55.99 23.82 34.27
CA GLN A 15 54.76 24.60 34.13
C GLN A 15 53.55 23.89 34.76
N SER A 16 53.35 22.59 34.50
CA SER A 16 52.24 21.81 35.05
C SER A 16 52.25 21.75 36.59
N CYS A 17 53.43 21.55 37.19
CA CYS A 17 53.57 21.52 38.65
C CYS A 17 53.44 22.94 39.27
N SER A 18 53.76 24.01 38.52
CA SER A 18 53.54 25.41 38.93
C SER A 18 52.05 25.78 38.94
N THR A 19 51.32 25.43 37.88
CA THR A 19 49.87 25.70 37.77
C THR A 19 49.08 24.95 38.83
N ALA A 20 49.47 23.70 39.12
CA ALA A 20 48.82 22.86 40.14
C ALA A 20 49.28 23.14 41.59
N LYS A 21 50.13 24.15 41.84
CA LYS A 21 50.76 24.44 43.15
C LYS A 21 51.37 23.20 43.83
N ALA A 22 51.96 22.31 43.04
CA ALA A 22 52.48 21.02 43.47
C ALA A 22 54.01 21.01 43.66
N LYS A 23 54.53 20.14 44.55
CA LYS A 23 55.98 19.96 44.75
C LYS A 23 56.63 19.31 43.52
N CYS A 24 57.51 20.05 42.83
CA CYS A 24 58.28 19.64 41.65
C CYS A 24 59.68 19.13 42.04
N ASP A 25 60.18 18.07 41.38
CA ASP A 25 61.55 17.56 41.54
C ASP A 25 62.59 18.31 40.67
N ARG A 26 62.15 19.36 39.96
CA ARG A 26 62.96 20.35 39.24
C ARG A 26 63.89 19.77 38.16
N LYS A 27 63.50 18.67 37.52
CA LYS A 27 64.14 18.20 36.28
C LYS A 27 63.74 19.08 35.09
N ALA A 28 64.69 19.36 34.19
CA ALA A 28 64.43 20.13 32.98
C ALA A 28 63.50 19.32 32.06
N GLY A 29 62.35 19.89 31.69
CA GLY A 29 61.29 19.20 30.94
C GLY A 29 60.33 18.41 31.86
N LYS A 30 60.41 17.07 31.81
CA LYS A 30 59.52 16.15 32.54
C LYS A 30 60.00 15.93 33.98
N CYS A 31 59.26 16.49 34.94
CA CYS A 31 59.43 16.22 36.37
C CYS A 31 58.88 14.83 36.70
N SER A 32 59.65 13.99 37.42
CA SER A 32 59.22 12.61 37.72
C SER A 32 57.95 12.57 38.56
N ARG A 33 57.72 13.58 39.41
CA ARG A 33 56.48 13.73 40.18
C ARG A 33 55.28 14.13 39.33
N CYS A 34 55.49 14.90 38.27
CA CYS A 34 54.43 15.25 37.32
C CYS A 34 54.05 14.00 36.48
N ALA A 35 55.02 13.13 36.12
CA ALA A 35 54.76 11.82 35.49
C ALA A 35 54.06 10.82 36.44
N LEU A 36 54.52 10.71 37.70
CA LEU A 36 53.90 9.88 38.74
C LEU A 36 52.48 10.33 39.12
N ARG A 37 52.20 11.64 39.04
CA ARG A 37 50.87 12.22 39.34
C ARG A 37 49.97 12.35 38.11
N ARG A 38 50.41 11.88 36.93
CA ARG A 38 49.70 12.03 35.65
C ARG A 38 49.22 13.47 35.38
N LEU A 39 50.04 14.46 35.72
CA LEU A 39 49.79 15.89 35.49
C LEU A 39 50.14 16.33 34.05
N ASP A 40 50.19 15.39 33.10
CA ASP A 40 50.36 15.68 31.67
C ASP A 40 48.97 15.94 31.07
N ASP A 41 48.73 17.19 30.63
CA ASP A 41 47.53 17.61 29.89
C ASP A 41 47.61 17.26 28.38
N THR A 42 48.61 16.47 27.97
CA THR A 42 48.72 16.02 26.57
C THR A 42 47.71 14.90 26.32
N LEU A 43 46.69 15.19 25.52
CA LEU A 43 45.69 14.22 25.08
C LEU A 43 46.32 13.18 24.17
N ASP A 44 46.07 11.91 24.46
CA ASP A 44 46.52 10.78 23.66
C ASP A 44 45.33 9.97 23.15
N PHE A 45 45.08 10.07 21.84
CA PHE A 45 43.98 9.39 21.16
C PHE A 45 44.39 8.00 20.64
N SER A 46 45.59 7.53 20.98
CA SER A 46 46.03 6.17 20.68
C SER A 46 45.30 5.17 21.59
N HIS A 47 44.81 4.08 21.00
CA HIS A 47 44.09 2.99 21.69
C HIS A 47 42.80 3.44 22.40
N LEU A 48 41.73 3.62 21.61
CA LEU A 48 40.39 3.95 22.08
C LEU A 48 39.56 2.66 22.28
N GLU A 49 39.03 2.44 23.48
CA GLU A 49 38.17 1.29 23.79
C GLU A 49 36.70 1.68 23.68
N LEU A 50 36.16 1.55 22.47
CA LEU A 50 34.77 1.89 22.15
C LEU A 50 33.98 0.65 21.71
N VAL A 51 32.69 0.62 22.05
CA VAL A 51 31.76 -0.44 21.70
C VAL A 51 30.57 0.15 20.93
N CYS A 52 30.07 -0.59 19.93
CA CYS A 52 28.86 -0.24 19.21
C CYS A 52 27.68 -0.98 19.85
N SER A 53 26.78 -0.26 20.51
CA SER A 53 25.61 -0.85 21.18
C SER A 53 24.41 -1.07 20.26
N ILE A 54 24.47 -0.57 19.03
CA ILE A 54 23.41 -0.68 18.01
C ILE A 54 23.92 -1.41 16.78
N ASN A 55 23.02 -1.83 15.88
CA ASN A 55 23.40 -2.38 14.58
C ASN A 55 23.72 -1.25 13.58
N PRO A 56 25.00 -1.01 13.25
CA PRO A 56 25.38 0.12 12.40
C PRO A 56 24.92 -0.03 10.95
N ASN A 57 24.53 -1.24 10.49
CA ASN A 57 24.01 -1.43 9.14
C ASN A 57 22.65 -0.79 8.92
N ASP A 58 21.86 -0.63 9.98
CA ASP A 58 20.52 -0.06 9.87
C ASP A 58 20.60 1.45 9.57
N ILE A 59 21.66 2.13 10.06
CA ILE A 59 22.00 3.52 9.70
C ILE A 59 22.28 3.64 8.20
N ARG A 60 23.00 2.68 7.61
CA ARG A 60 23.40 2.70 6.19
C ARG A 60 22.20 2.64 5.25
N ASN A 61 21.17 1.90 5.64
CA ASN A 61 20.01 1.63 4.80
C ASN A 61 18.86 2.62 5.02
N ARG A 62 19.02 3.60 5.92
CA ARG A 62 17.95 4.51 6.34
C ARG A 62 17.32 5.29 5.18
N TRP A 63 18.12 5.73 4.21
CA TRP A 63 17.62 6.46 3.04
C TRP A 63 16.54 5.69 2.24
N LEU A 64 16.49 4.34 2.35
CA LEU A 64 15.45 3.53 1.69
C LEU A 64 14.06 3.72 2.30
N ASN A 65 13.96 4.09 3.58
CA ASN A 65 12.69 4.22 4.29
C ASN A 65 11.75 5.22 3.61
N SER A 66 12.32 6.27 3.00
CA SER A 66 11.56 7.29 2.26
C SER A 66 10.93 6.78 0.97
N TYR A 67 11.34 5.60 0.48
CA TYR A 67 10.85 4.99 -0.76
C TYR A 67 10.12 3.67 -0.55
N VAL A 68 10.53 2.91 0.47
CA VAL A 68 9.99 1.60 0.81
C VAL A 68 9.60 1.64 2.29
N PRO A 69 8.31 1.73 2.63
CA PRO A 69 7.88 1.73 4.02
C PRO A 69 8.21 0.39 4.68
N ILE A 70 9.08 0.42 5.68
CA ILE A 70 9.50 -0.77 6.45
C ILE A 70 8.51 -1.02 7.59
N PRO A 71 8.10 -2.27 7.86
CA PRO A 71 7.23 -2.60 8.99
C PRO A 71 7.81 -2.11 10.33
N GLY A 72 7.01 -1.39 11.12
CA GLY A 72 7.38 -0.90 12.46
C GLY A 72 7.98 0.52 12.51
N GLN A 73 8.25 1.16 11.37
CA GLN A 73 8.65 2.57 11.33
C GLN A 73 7.43 3.49 11.47
N ILE A 74 7.54 4.50 12.35
CA ILE A 74 6.50 5.50 12.55
C ILE A 74 6.87 6.75 11.75
N VAL A 75 5.95 7.20 10.89
CA VAL A 75 6.11 8.48 10.18
C VAL A 75 6.05 9.60 11.22
N LYS A 76 7.13 10.37 11.23
CA LYS A 76 7.33 11.55 12.04
C LYS A 76 6.84 12.76 11.24
N HIS A 77 6.00 13.59 11.86
CA HIS A 77 5.64 14.90 11.32
C HIS A 77 6.20 16.00 12.22
N TYR A 78 6.92 16.95 11.61
CA TYR A 78 7.36 18.16 12.30
C TYR A 78 6.35 19.28 12.04
N PRO A 79 5.75 19.87 13.09
CA PRO A 79 5.03 21.13 12.96
C PRO A 79 5.90 22.20 12.27
N ALA A 80 5.28 23.09 11.48
CA ALA A 80 6.01 24.05 10.64
C ALA A 80 6.99 24.93 11.43
N ASN A 81 6.62 25.31 12.66
CA ASN A 81 7.48 26.04 13.59
C ASN A 81 8.71 25.23 14.04
N VAL A 82 8.57 23.92 14.26
CA VAL A 82 9.68 23.04 14.61
C VAL A 82 10.62 22.85 13.41
N SER A 83 10.09 22.67 12.20
CA SER A 83 10.89 22.61 10.98
C SER A 83 11.68 23.90 10.76
N ALA A 84 11.06 25.07 10.95
CA ALA A 84 11.72 26.36 10.87
C ALA A 84 12.79 26.55 11.96
N PHE A 85 12.55 26.03 13.16
CA PHE A 85 13.51 26.01 14.25
C PHE A 85 14.74 25.16 13.91
N ILE A 86 14.56 23.92 13.46
CA ILE A 86 15.66 23.04 13.02
C ILE A 86 16.48 23.72 11.91
N TYR A 87 15.80 24.25 10.89
CA TYR A 87 16.41 24.96 9.78
C TYR A 87 17.30 26.12 10.28
N SER A 88 16.77 26.95 11.18
CA SER A 88 17.49 28.11 11.71
C SER A 88 18.71 27.71 12.55
N VAL A 89 18.59 26.67 13.37
CA VAL A 89 19.70 26.14 14.18
C VAL A 89 20.80 25.56 13.30
N LEU A 90 20.47 24.66 12.36
CA LEU A 90 21.47 24.07 11.46
C LEU A 90 22.14 25.12 10.55
N LYS A 91 21.38 26.13 10.10
CA LYS A 91 21.92 27.29 9.38
C LYS A 91 22.89 28.11 10.24
N SER A 92 22.64 28.21 11.55
CA SER A 92 23.57 28.89 12.45
C SER A 92 24.91 28.16 12.58
N TYR A 93 24.89 26.82 12.59
CA TYR A 93 26.12 26.00 12.68
C TYR A 93 27.01 26.18 11.46
N THR A 94 26.41 26.20 10.26
CA THR A 94 27.16 26.53 9.04
C THR A 94 27.67 27.97 9.06
N GLY A 95 26.86 28.92 9.52
CA GLY A 95 27.23 30.33 9.65
C GLY A 95 28.45 30.58 10.55
N VAL A 96 28.50 29.94 11.73
CA VAL A 96 29.63 30.03 12.67
C VAL A 96 30.92 29.50 12.04
N THR A 97 30.82 28.38 11.32
CA THR A 97 31.94 27.69 10.67
C THR A 97 32.50 28.52 9.50
N VAL A 98 31.62 28.96 8.60
CA VAL A 98 32.00 29.74 7.41
C VAL A 98 32.62 31.07 7.78
N ARG A 99 32.12 31.76 8.83
CA ARG A 99 32.68 33.02 9.33
C ARG A 99 33.94 32.83 10.18
N GLY A 100 34.39 31.59 10.40
CA GLY A 100 35.55 31.28 11.22
C GLY A 100 35.42 31.69 12.70
N ARG A 101 34.20 31.81 13.23
CA ARG A 101 33.94 32.23 14.62
C ARG A 101 33.99 31.09 15.64
N GLY A 102 33.95 29.85 15.17
CA GLY A 102 33.95 28.65 16.01
C GLY A 102 33.70 27.39 15.19
N VAL A 103 33.41 26.28 15.88
CA VAL A 103 33.04 25.00 15.27
C VAL A 103 31.62 24.60 15.69
N PRO A 104 30.92 23.76 14.92
CA PRO A 104 29.61 23.24 15.31
C PRO A 104 29.65 22.46 16.62
N PRO A 105 28.53 22.32 17.36
CA PRO A 105 28.50 21.70 18.69
C PRO A 105 28.71 20.17 18.69
N PHE A 106 28.80 19.55 17.51
CA PHE A 106 29.19 18.16 17.33
C PHE A 106 30.71 17.98 17.10
N VAL A 107 31.49 19.06 17.06
CA VAL A 107 32.97 19.06 17.01
C VAL A 107 33.51 19.53 18.35
N HIS A 108 34.29 18.69 19.04
CA HIS A 108 34.83 19.01 20.35
C HIS A 108 36.05 19.93 20.27
N LEU A 109 36.24 20.83 21.25
CA LEU A 109 37.38 21.76 21.28
C LEU A 109 38.75 21.05 21.32
N ALA A 110 38.83 19.86 21.90
CA ALA A 110 40.04 19.05 21.87
C ALA A 110 40.47 18.65 20.44
N GLN A 111 39.50 18.37 19.55
CA GLN A 111 39.78 18.05 18.15
C GLN A 111 40.35 19.28 17.42
N VAL A 112 39.94 20.49 17.83
CA VAL A 112 40.48 21.76 17.30
C VAL A 112 41.90 22.01 17.79
N LYS A 113 42.24 21.65 19.04
CA LYS A 113 43.61 21.80 19.57
C LYS A 113 44.64 20.94 18.83
N ILE A 114 44.21 19.84 18.22
CA ILE A 114 45.06 18.86 17.50
C ILE A 114 44.77 18.90 15.99
N ILE A 115 44.10 19.94 15.51
CA ILE A 115 43.64 20.08 14.13
C ILE A 115 44.77 20.04 13.09
N SER A 116 46.00 20.40 13.49
CA SER A 116 47.19 20.28 12.64
C SER A 116 47.54 18.83 12.26
N ILE A 117 46.98 17.85 12.98
CA ILE A 117 47.16 16.41 12.73
C ILE A 117 45.95 15.81 11.99
N MET A 118 44.76 16.41 12.09
CA MET A 118 43.51 15.90 11.50
C MET A 118 43.23 16.52 10.11
N ALA A 119 43.82 15.93 9.07
CA ALA A 119 43.75 16.48 7.71
C ALA A 119 42.32 16.74 7.17
N PRO A 120 41.32 15.84 7.32
CA PRO A 120 39.97 16.05 6.77
C PRO A 120 39.23 17.28 7.35
N LEU A 121 39.24 17.43 8.68
CA LEU A 121 38.50 18.50 9.36
C LEU A 121 39.23 19.85 9.22
N SER A 122 40.56 19.85 9.23
CA SER A 122 41.38 21.05 9.01
C SER A 122 41.17 21.63 7.59
N ALA A 123 41.17 20.76 6.58
CA ALA A 123 40.86 21.14 5.20
C ALA A 123 39.44 21.71 5.09
N CYS A 124 38.45 21.04 5.69
CA CYS A 124 37.06 21.49 5.72
C CYS A 124 36.91 22.91 6.29
N LEU A 125 37.43 23.15 7.50
CA LEU A 125 37.31 24.44 8.17
C LEU A 125 38.04 25.58 7.44
N SER A 126 39.02 25.25 6.60
CA SER A 126 39.72 26.21 5.75
C SER A 126 38.92 26.49 4.47
N LEU A 127 38.44 25.46 3.79
CA LEU A 127 37.74 25.57 2.50
C LEU A 127 36.36 26.22 2.62
N VAL A 128 35.60 25.91 3.66
CA VAL A 128 34.25 26.51 3.84
C VAL A 128 34.29 28.02 4.06
N ARG A 129 35.44 28.60 4.42
CA ARG A 129 35.60 30.06 4.55
C ARG A 129 35.51 30.79 3.22
N ILE A 130 35.84 30.11 2.12
CA ILE A 130 35.68 30.65 0.76
C ILE A 130 34.20 31.02 0.52
N CYS A 131 33.27 30.34 1.19
CA CYS A 131 31.84 30.60 1.09
C CYS A 131 31.33 31.80 1.93
N GLU A 132 32.19 32.55 2.64
CA GLU A 132 31.73 33.68 3.47
C GLU A 132 31.23 34.85 2.63
N ARG A 133 31.99 35.20 1.58
CA ARG A 133 31.69 36.27 0.63
C ARG A 133 32.14 35.86 -0.78
N PRO A 134 31.38 34.99 -1.48
CA PRO A 134 31.70 34.62 -2.85
C PRO A 134 31.66 35.86 -3.74
N LEU A 135 32.55 35.92 -4.74
CA LEU A 135 32.48 36.94 -5.78
C LEU A 135 31.25 36.65 -6.66
N PRO A 136 30.57 37.68 -7.21
CA PRO A 136 29.47 37.46 -8.14
C PRO A 136 29.92 36.56 -9.31
N GLY A 137 29.24 35.42 -9.49
CA GLY A 137 29.58 34.42 -10.51
C GLY A 137 30.58 33.33 -10.09
N SER A 138 31.19 33.40 -8.90
CA SER A 138 32.12 32.36 -8.40
C SER A 138 31.45 31.28 -7.54
N GLU A 139 30.12 31.32 -7.42
CA GLU A 139 29.36 30.41 -6.56
C GLU A 139 29.42 28.96 -7.07
N SER A 140 29.29 28.73 -8.37
CA SER A 140 29.41 27.41 -8.99
C SER A 140 30.77 26.77 -8.75
N ILE A 141 31.85 27.54 -8.95
CA ILE A 141 33.23 27.10 -8.73
C ILE A 141 33.45 26.74 -7.26
N THR A 142 32.91 27.55 -6.34
CA THR A 142 33.01 27.25 -4.90
C THR A 142 32.32 25.93 -4.57
N MET A 143 31.14 25.68 -5.15
CA MET A 143 30.40 24.42 -4.95
C MET A 143 31.13 23.22 -5.56
N GLU A 144 31.72 23.35 -6.75
CA GLU A 144 32.52 22.30 -7.39
C GLU A 144 33.73 21.90 -6.54
N VAL A 145 34.43 22.88 -5.95
CA VAL A 145 35.57 22.62 -5.04
C VAL A 145 35.12 21.83 -3.82
N LEU A 146 34.02 22.23 -3.18
CA LEU A 146 33.48 21.49 -2.02
C LEU A 146 33.08 20.06 -2.41
N GLN A 147 32.42 19.89 -3.55
CA GLN A 147 32.00 18.57 -4.03
C GLN A 147 33.18 17.66 -4.35
N ARG A 148 34.23 18.19 -4.99
CA ARG A 148 35.45 17.43 -5.27
C ARG A 148 36.12 16.93 -4.00
N GLU A 149 36.19 17.78 -2.98
CA GLU A 149 36.75 17.41 -1.67
C GLU A 149 35.87 16.40 -0.94
N MET A 150 34.53 16.55 -1.00
CA MET A 150 33.61 15.54 -0.49
C MET A 150 33.84 14.17 -1.15
N SER A 151 33.93 14.10 -2.48
CA SER A 151 34.21 12.85 -3.20
C SER A 151 35.55 12.24 -2.79
N SER A 152 36.61 13.06 -2.69
CA SER A 152 37.93 12.65 -2.23
C SER A 152 37.90 12.05 -0.80
N LEU A 153 37.19 12.70 0.13
CA LEU A 153 37.01 12.20 1.49
C LEU A 153 36.27 10.85 1.51
N TYR A 154 35.22 10.73 0.70
CA TYR A 154 34.44 9.50 0.61
C TYR A 154 35.23 8.36 -0.06
N GLU A 155 36.10 8.59 -1.04
CA GLU A 155 36.91 7.51 -1.61
C GLU A 155 37.96 6.99 -0.62
N ARG A 156 38.56 7.90 0.16
CA ARG A 156 39.64 7.59 1.10
C ARG A 156 39.17 7.08 2.46
N HIS A 157 37.88 7.12 2.77
CA HIS A 157 37.38 6.83 4.12
C HIS A 157 37.77 5.45 4.67
N LYS A 158 37.96 4.45 3.80
CA LYS A 158 38.34 3.09 4.21
C LYS A 158 39.77 3.01 4.76
N THR A 159 40.65 3.93 4.38
CA THR A 159 42.05 3.96 4.82
C THR A 159 42.26 4.78 6.09
N PHE A 160 41.24 5.52 6.54
CA PHE A 160 41.34 6.40 7.70
C PHE A 160 41.37 5.61 9.01
N ASP A 161 42.17 6.09 9.96
CA ASP A 161 42.10 5.67 11.36
C ASP A 161 40.80 6.17 12.03
N ASP A 162 40.55 5.83 13.30
CA ASP A 162 39.26 6.14 13.93
C ASP A 162 39.01 7.64 14.09
N LEU A 163 40.06 8.41 14.34
CA LEU A 163 39.97 9.85 14.54
C LEU A 163 39.83 10.59 13.20
N GLU A 164 40.56 10.15 12.17
CA GLU A 164 40.44 10.63 10.79
C GLU A 164 39.06 10.29 10.20
N LEU A 165 38.50 9.13 10.51
CA LEU A 165 37.18 8.74 10.05
C LEU A 165 36.07 9.59 10.70
N LEU A 166 36.18 9.87 12.01
CA LEU A 166 35.31 10.84 12.68
C LEU A 166 35.47 12.25 12.06
N ALA A 167 36.71 12.68 11.82
CA ALA A 167 37.00 13.97 11.18
C ALA A 167 36.36 14.07 9.79
N ALA A 168 36.46 13.01 8.99
CA ALA A 168 35.87 12.91 7.67
C ALA A 168 34.34 12.94 7.75
N PHE A 169 33.73 12.22 8.69
CA PHE A 169 32.28 12.25 8.91
C PHE A 169 31.78 13.65 9.29
N GLN A 170 32.45 14.31 10.25
CA GLN A 170 32.15 15.69 10.65
C GLN A 170 32.33 16.69 9.50
N ALA A 171 33.45 16.59 8.76
CA ALA A 171 33.74 17.44 7.61
C ALA A 171 32.70 17.28 6.50
N TYR A 172 32.33 16.04 6.17
CA TYR A 172 31.33 15.73 5.14
C TYR A 172 29.96 16.29 5.54
N LEU A 173 29.56 16.16 6.81
CA LEU A 173 28.32 16.75 7.32
C LEU A 173 28.32 18.28 7.17
N ILE A 174 29.43 18.93 7.55
CA ILE A 174 29.58 20.39 7.41
C ILE A 174 29.46 20.81 5.94
N TYR A 175 30.16 20.13 5.02
CA TYR A 175 30.08 20.44 3.59
C TYR A 175 28.65 20.29 3.06
N SER A 176 27.97 19.18 3.38
CA SER A 176 26.58 18.95 2.98
C SER A 176 25.64 20.05 3.48
N MET A 177 25.78 20.48 4.74
CA MET A 177 24.99 21.58 5.28
C MET A 177 25.33 22.91 4.60
N VAL A 178 26.61 23.20 4.32
CA VAL A 178 27.02 24.45 3.64
C VAL A 178 26.45 24.51 2.22
N ILE A 179 26.55 23.42 1.45
CA ILE A 179 25.95 23.33 0.11
C ILE A 179 24.44 23.56 0.19
N PHE A 180 23.77 22.91 1.15
CA PHE A 180 22.33 23.06 1.33
C PHE A 180 21.90 24.51 1.62
N PHE A 181 22.51 25.18 2.61
CA PHE A 181 22.06 26.51 3.04
C PHE A 181 22.53 27.67 2.14
N ARG A 182 23.49 27.41 1.23
CA ARG A 182 24.04 28.41 0.31
C ARG A 182 23.57 28.24 -1.14
N SER A 183 23.04 27.09 -1.52
CA SER A 183 22.43 26.89 -2.85
C SER A 183 21.10 27.64 -2.91
N SER A 184 21.01 28.66 -3.78
CA SER A 184 19.85 29.57 -3.86
C SER A 184 18.63 29.01 -4.63
N HIS A 185 18.73 27.81 -5.21
CA HIS A 185 17.75 27.32 -6.20
C HIS A 185 17.41 25.83 -6.04
N GLY A 186 16.17 25.55 -5.63
CA GLY A 186 15.46 24.28 -5.87
C GLY A 186 16.07 23.00 -5.24
N PRO A 187 15.43 21.84 -5.48
CA PRO A 187 15.97 20.54 -5.08
C PRO A 187 17.27 20.26 -5.84
N ASN A 188 18.38 20.08 -5.12
CA ASN A 188 19.68 19.79 -5.69
C ASN A 188 19.93 18.28 -5.67
N PRO A 189 19.98 17.59 -6.83
CA PRO A 189 20.11 16.12 -6.90
C PRO A 189 21.38 15.59 -6.22
N ILE A 190 22.39 16.45 -6.07
CA ILE A 190 23.67 16.13 -5.42
C ILE A 190 23.48 15.86 -3.92
N LEU A 191 22.53 16.53 -3.27
CA LEU A 191 22.28 16.37 -1.84
C LEU A 191 21.73 14.98 -1.50
N GLY A 192 20.96 14.36 -2.40
CA GLY A 192 20.49 12.97 -2.24
C GLY A 192 21.67 12.00 -2.18
N GLN A 193 22.61 12.09 -3.12
CA GLN A 193 23.82 11.26 -3.11
C GLN A 193 24.74 11.58 -1.91
N ALA A 194 24.86 12.85 -1.56
CA ALA A 194 25.64 13.27 -0.40
C ALA A 194 25.07 12.66 0.90
N MET A 195 23.74 12.58 1.05
CA MET A 195 23.12 11.95 2.22
C MET A 195 23.41 10.45 2.29
N ILE A 196 23.35 9.72 1.16
CA ILE A 196 23.71 8.29 1.10
C ILE A 196 25.17 8.08 1.55
N ASN A 197 26.09 8.87 1.01
CA ASN A 197 27.50 8.81 1.36
C ASN A 197 27.74 9.17 2.84
N LEU A 198 26.99 10.13 3.37
CA LEU A 198 27.06 10.55 4.76
C LEU A 198 26.56 9.44 5.71
N GLN A 199 25.46 8.74 5.37
CA GLN A 199 24.98 7.57 6.11
C GLN A 199 25.99 6.40 6.07
N HIS A 200 26.71 6.24 4.95
CA HIS A 200 27.81 5.26 4.85
C HIS A 200 29.00 5.61 5.76
N LEU A 201 29.40 6.88 5.81
CA LEU A 201 30.44 7.37 6.73
C LEU A 201 30.01 7.20 8.19
N ALA A 202 28.75 7.52 8.50
CA ALA A 202 28.15 7.30 9.81
C ALA A 202 28.17 5.82 10.21
N CYS A 203 27.80 4.91 9.31
CA CYS A 203 27.88 3.46 9.52
C CYS A 203 29.33 3.01 9.82
N SER A 204 30.30 3.43 9.00
CA SER A 204 31.70 3.07 9.17
C SER A 204 32.29 3.62 10.47
N SER A 205 31.96 4.84 10.85
CA SER A 205 32.38 5.46 12.12
C SER A 205 31.74 4.77 13.33
N SER A 206 30.44 4.46 13.24
CA SER A 206 29.67 3.77 14.30
C SER A 206 30.15 2.34 14.53
N ARG A 207 30.57 1.62 13.48
CA ARG A 207 31.16 0.28 13.60
C ARG A 207 32.39 0.24 14.51
N ARG A 208 33.12 1.36 14.61
CA ARG A 208 34.27 1.52 15.52
C ARG A 208 33.88 1.96 16.93
N GLY A 209 32.58 1.91 17.25
CA GLY A 209 32.02 2.17 18.57
C GLY A 209 31.44 3.58 18.75
N LEU A 210 30.39 3.65 19.58
CA LEU A 210 29.60 4.85 19.89
C LEU A 210 29.50 5.12 21.41
N VAL A 211 29.97 4.19 22.23
CA VAL A 211 29.90 4.19 23.69
C VAL A 211 31.26 3.70 24.20
N CYS A 212 31.75 4.21 25.34
CA CYS A 212 32.99 3.69 25.91
C CYS A 212 32.77 2.31 26.54
N ALA A 213 33.72 1.38 26.39
CA ALA A 213 33.61 0.03 26.98
C ALA A 213 33.43 0.04 28.52
N ALA A 214 33.90 1.09 29.18
CA ALA A 214 33.80 1.27 30.63
C ALA A 214 32.42 1.77 31.12
N GLU A 215 31.62 2.39 30.25
CA GLU A 215 30.33 3.02 30.60
C GLU A 215 29.27 1.98 31.06
N PRO A 216 29.09 0.82 30.41
CA PRO A 216 28.16 -0.22 30.87
C PRO A 216 28.48 -0.76 32.27
N HIS A 217 29.76 -0.71 32.68
CA HIS A 217 30.22 -1.16 33.99
C HIS A 217 30.26 -0.05 35.04
N GLN A 218 29.73 1.15 34.73
CA GLN A 218 29.76 2.33 35.59
C GLN A 218 31.16 2.71 36.07
N THR A 219 32.16 2.40 35.25
CA THR A 219 33.55 2.75 35.51
C THR A 219 33.94 3.95 34.67
N ARG A 220 34.81 4.80 35.22
CA ARG A 220 35.26 6.02 34.54
C ARG A 220 36.11 5.67 33.31
N PRO A 221 35.70 6.04 32.08
CA PRO A 221 36.48 5.83 30.88
C PRO A 221 37.68 6.79 30.81
N ARG A 222 38.59 6.53 29.86
CA ARG A 222 39.59 7.52 29.46
C ARG A 222 38.88 8.73 28.85
N TRP A 223 39.34 9.93 29.20
CA TRP A 223 38.74 11.18 28.70
C TRP A 223 38.75 11.25 27.17
N GLU A 224 39.82 10.79 26.52
CA GLU A 224 39.93 10.78 25.05
C GLU A 224 38.90 9.87 24.39
N ALA A 225 38.72 8.66 24.93
CA ALA A 225 37.70 7.72 24.44
C ALA A 225 36.31 8.32 24.60
N TRP A 226 36.04 8.97 25.74
CA TRP A 226 34.76 9.63 25.99
C TRP A 226 34.50 10.79 25.03
N ILE A 227 35.50 11.66 24.78
CA ILE A 227 35.40 12.75 23.81
C ILE A 227 35.01 12.20 22.43
N VAL A 228 35.68 11.13 21.98
CA VAL A 228 35.42 10.54 20.65
C VAL A 228 34.04 9.90 20.59
N ALA A 229 33.63 9.14 21.62
CA ALA A 229 32.30 8.55 21.69
C ALA A 229 31.19 9.61 21.64
N GLU A 230 31.30 10.66 22.46
CA GLU A 230 30.32 11.74 22.52
C GLU A 230 30.31 12.57 21.22
N ALA A 231 31.47 12.86 20.62
CA ALA A 231 31.55 13.53 19.34
C ALA A 231 30.92 12.70 18.20
N LYS A 232 31.11 11.37 18.19
CA LYS A 232 30.45 10.46 17.24
C LYS A 232 28.92 10.52 17.40
N ARG A 233 28.40 10.40 18.64
CA ARG A 233 26.95 10.49 18.92
C ARG A 233 26.35 11.83 18.49
N ARG A 234 26.98 12.95 18.87
CA ARG A 234 26.51 14.29 18.49
C ARG A 234 26.51 14.51 16.98
N THR A 235 27.53 14.01 16.28
CA THR A 235 27.60 14.08 14.81
C THR A 235 26.50 13.24 14.17
N LEU A 236 26.23 12.05 14.72
CA LEU A 236 25.14 11.18 14.29
C LEU A 236 23.77 11.83 14.48
N PHE A 237 23.49 12.40 15.66
CA PHE A 237 22.22 13.10 15.91
C PHE A 237 22.05 14.33 15.00
N ALA A 238 23.10 15.12 14.78
CA ALA A 238 23.07 16.25 13.86
C ALA A 238 22.80 15.82 12.41
N MET A 239 23.36 14.68 11.97
CA MET A 239 23.07 14.09 10.66
C MET A 239 21.59 13.72 10.54
N TYR A 240 20.98 13.09 11.55
CA TYR A 240 19.57 12.69 11.52
C TYR A 240 18.61 13.87 11.44
N LEU A 241 18.95 14.98 12.11
CA LEU A 241 18.21 16.24 12.00
C LEU A 241 18.30 16.83 10.60
N PHE A 242 19.50 16.79 10.00
CA PHE A 242 19.72 17.28 8.65
C PHE A 242 19.00 16.41 7.59
N ASP A 243 19.05 15.08 7.74
CA ASP A 243 18.33 14.10 6.92
C ASP A 243 16.81 14.32 6.96
N SER A 244 16.27 14.52 8.17
CA SER A 244 14.87 14.88 8.37
C SER A 244 14.48 16.16 7.64
N MET A 245 15.33 17.19 7.71
CA MET A 245 15.07 18.49 7.09
C MET A 245 15.14 18.42 5.56
N LEU A 246 16.12 17.69 5.02
CA LEU A 246 16.26 17.46 3.58
C LEU A 246 15.06 16.69 3.02
N SER A 247 14.68 15.60 3.69
CA SER A 247 13.51 14.78 3.31
C SER A 247 12.22 15.60 3.34
N ALA A 248 12.02 16.43 4.37
CA ALA A 248 10.85 17.29 4.49
C ALA A 248 10.78 18.35 3.36
N GLN A 249 11.91 18.93 2.94
CA GLN A 249 11.95 19.86 1.82
C GLN A 249 11.59 19.19 0.49
N ASP A 250 12.01 17.94 0.30
CA ASP A 250 11.72 17.16 -0.91
C ASP A 250 10.31 16.53 -0.89
N GLY A 251 9.49 16.82 0.13
CA GLY A 251 8.15 16.27 0.29
C GLY A 251 8.13 14.77 0.63
N LEU A 252 9.26 14.24 1.09
CA LEU A 252 9.41 12.83 1.49
C LEU A 252 9.01 12.63 2.96
N PRO A 253 8.44 11.47 3.31
CA PRO A 253 8.11 11.15 4.69
C PRO A 253 9.37 11.08 5.55
N THR A 254 9.33 11.68 6.75
CA THR A 254 10.41 11.53 7.74
C THR A 254 10.05 10.45 8.75
N PHE A 255 11.03 9.71 9.24
CA PHE A 255 10.80 8.60 10.17
C PHE A 255 11.57 8.80 11.48
N LEU A 256 11.05 8.19 12.55
CA LEU A 256 11.77 8.14 13.82
C LEU A 256 13.13 7.42 13.65
N GLY A 257 14.13 7.78 14.46
CA GLY A 257 15.46 7.14 14.44
C GLY A 257 15.51 5.87 15.27
N THR A 258 14.58 4.92 15.08
CA THR A 258 14.46 3.72 15.93
C THR A 258 15.73 2.88 15.98
N GLU A 259 16.56 2.92 14.94
CA GLU A 259 17.86 2.26 14.89
C GLU A 259 18.90 2.84 15.87
N LEU A 260 18.64 4.04 16.40
CA LEU A 260 19.46 4.69 17.43
C LEU A 260 19.03 4.34 18.86
N GLN A 261 18.00 3.50 19.02
CA GLN A 261 17.46 3.10 20.31
C GLN A 261 18.56 2.54 21.22
N GLY A 262 18.58 2.96 22.49
CA GLY A 262 19.58 2.55 23.46
C GLY A 262 20.92 3.28 23.37
N LEU A 263 21.06 4.30 22.50
CA LEU A 263 22.20 5.22 22.58
C LEU A 263 21.99 6.26 23.67
N PRO A 264 23.03 6.62 24.46
CA PRO A 264 22.93 7.72 25.42
C PRO A 264 22.58 9.06 24.76
N ALA A 265 21.71 9.83 25.40
CA ALA A 265 21.41 11.20 25.02
C ALA A 265 22.64 12.12 25.22
N PRO A 266 22.68 13.32 24.60
CA PRO A 266 23.80 14.24 24.74
C PRO A 266 24.21 14.47 26.19
N ALA A 267 25.50 14.39 26.47
CA ALA A 267 26.02 14.49 27.83
C ALA A 267 25.93 15.91 28.42
N PRO A 268 26.00 16.05 29.76
CA PRO A 268 26.01 17.34 30.45
C PRO A 268 27.05 18.34 29.93
N LYS A 269 26.70 19.62 29.99
CA LYS A 269 27.58 20.73 29.56
C LYS A 269 28.93 20.72 30.27
N SER A 270 28.92 20.43 31.58
CA SER A 270 30.13 20.37 32.42
C SER A 270 31.16 19.34 31.94
N LEU A 271 30.71 18.22 31.35
CA LEU A 271 31.59 17.21 30.76
C LEU A 271 32.07 17.62 29.37
N TRP A 272 31.14 18.10 28.53
CA TRP A 272 31.45 18.45 27.13
C TRP A 272 32.37 19.67 27.00
N THR A 273 32.33 20.62 27.94
CA THR A 273 33.15 21.84 27.87
C THR A 273 34.33 21.83 28.85
N ALA A 274 34.66 20.69 29.45
CA ALA A 274 35.73 20.59 30.42
C ALA A 274 37.09 21.02 29.81
N PRO A 275 37.81 21.99 30.42
CA PRO A 275 39.04 22.53 29.84
C PRO A 275 40.26 21.65 30.10
N THR A 276 40.25 20.86 31.18
CA THR A 276 41.36 20.00 31.64
C THR A 276 40.86 18.62 32.04
N ARG A 277 41.76 17.62 32.04
CA ARG A 277 41.40 16.24 32.41
C ARG A 277 40.91 16.16 33.84
N HIS A 278 41.53 16.91 34.74
CA HIS A 278 41.16 16.92 36.16
C HIS A 278 39.73 17.42 36.39
N GLU A 279 39.34 18.49 35.70
CA GLU A 279 37.98 19.02 35.78
C GLU A 279 36.95 18.06 35.18
N TRP A 280 37.29 17.43 34.06
CA TRP A 280 36.46 16.38 33.47
C TRP A 280 36.28 15.19 34.40
N GLU A 281 37.36 14.68 35.01
CA GLU A 281 37.31 13.56 35.95
C GLU A 281 36.43 13.86 37.17
N LYS A 282 36.52 15.09 37.70
CA LYS A 282 35.67 15.54 38.81
C LYS A 282 34.20 15.56 38.40
N ALA A 283 33.89 16.15 37.25
CA ALA A 283 32.53 16.23 36.74
C ALA A 283 31.97 14.83 36.40
N TYR A 284 32.80 13.92 35.89
CA TYR A 284 32.38 12.57 35.51
C TYR A 284 32.05 11.72 36.74
N ASN A 285 32.84 11.84 37.81
CA ASN A 285 32.54 11.14 39.07
C ASN A 285 31.20 11.59 39.68
N ILE A 286 30.87 12.89 39.58
CA ILE A 286 29.57 13.42 39.99
C ILE A 286 28.47 12.83 39.10
N HIS A 287 28.67 12.85 37.78
CA HIS A 287 27.71 12.29 36.82
C HIS A 287 27.40 10.80 37.08
N VAL A 288 28.41 9.96 37.34
CA VAL A 288 28.19 8.54 37.66
C VAL A 288 27.43 8.37 38.98
N ALA A 289 27.69 9.22 39.98
CA ALA A 289 26.98 9.19 41.25
C ALA A 289 25.50 9.61 41.11
N ASP A 290 25.19 10.54 40.20
CA ASP A 290 23.82 11.00 39.96
C ASP A 290 22.99 10.00 39.14
N TRP A 291 23.64 9.11 38.36
CA TRP A 291 23.03 8.19 37.39
C TRP A 291 23.33 6.71 37.67
N VAL A 292 23.08 6.26 38.91
CA VAL A 292 23.31 4.87 39.37
C VAL A 292 22.48 3.82 38.63
N GLU A 293 21.32 4.18 38.09
CA GLU A 293 20.44 3.25 37.35
C GLU A 293 20.66 3.31 35.82
N GLY A 294 21.66 4.06 35.37
CA GLY A 294 21.92 4.34 33.95
C GLY A 294 21.35 5.68 33.48
N GLY A 295 22.06 6.33 32.57
CA GLY A 295 21.70 7.65 32.02
C GLY A 295 20.44 7.63 31.13
N VAL A 296 20.05 8.81 30.66
CA VAL A 296 18.97 8.99 29.68
C VAL A 296 19.44 8.52 28.30
N HIS A 297 18.62 7.72 27.63
CA HIS A 297 18.86 7.31 26.24
C HIS A 297 18.09 8.21 25.27
N ILE A 298 18.49 8.23 24.00
CA ILE A 298 17.84 9.06 22.97
C ILE A 298 16.37 8.67 22.76
N ASP A 299 16.04 7.40 22.96
CA ASP A 299 14.68 6.88 22.83
C ASP A 299 13.77 7.27 23.99
N ASP A 300 14.33 7.65 25.15
CA ASP A 300 13.59 8.24 26.26
C ASP A 300 13.00 9.62 25.90
N LEU A 301 13.55 10.30 24.90
CA LEU A 301 13.09 11.61 24.45
C LEU A 301 11.98 11.55 23.39
N TRP A 302 11.65 10.35 22.87
CA TRP A 302 10.63 10.18 21.84
C TRP A 302 9.19 10.26 22.38
N PRO A 303 8.20 10.62 21.54
CA PRO A 303 6.79 10.61 21.94
C PRO A 303 6.32 9.17 22.12
N THR A 304 5.64 8.88 23.23
CA THR A 304 5.02 7.57 23.49
C THR A 304 3.50 7.67 23.25
N PRO A 305 2.85 6.65 22.65
CA PRO A 305 1.39 6.60 22.61
C PRO A 305 0.86 6.49 24.04
N ALA A 306 -0.23 7.19 24.34
CA ALA A 306 -0.93 7.13 25.62
C ALA A 306 -1.52 5.72 25.86
N GLY A 307 -0.69 4.79 26.32
CA GLY A 307 -1.09 3.47 26.81
C GLY A 307 -1.41 3.50 28.31
N PRO A 308 -2.05 2.45 28.84
CA PRO A 308 -2.55 2.40 30.23
C PRO A 308 -1.48 2.27 31.33
N ASP A 309 -0.18 2.20 30.98
CA ASP A 309 0.92 2.00 31.95
C ASP A 309 1.50 3.33 32.48
N GLU A 310 0.69 4.05 33.25
CA GLU A 310 1.00 5.35 33.87
C GLU A 310 2.30 5.41 34.72
N PRO A 311 2.67 4.38 35.52
CA PRO A 311 3.87 4.43 36.37
C PRO A 311 5.19 4.50 35.59
N SER A 312 5.24 3.87 34.42
CA SER A 312 6.45 3.84 33.56
C SER A 312 6.70 5.19 32.89
N LEU A 313 5.63 5.93 32.59
CA LEU A 313 5.68 7.26 31.97
C LEU A 313 6.19 8.32 32.95
N VAL A 314 5.77 8.25 34.22
CA VAL A 314 6.23 9.17 35.27
C VAL A 314 7.73 9.02 35.51
N ALA A 315 8.22 7.79 35.70
CA ALA A 315 9.64 7.54 35.92
C ALA A 315 10.52 8.01 34.74
N ARG A 316 10.04 7.82 33.50
CA ARG A 316 10.72 8.30 32.29
C ARG A 316 10.77 9.83 32.22
N ARG A 317 9.68 10.50 32.58
CA ARG A 317 9.60 11.96 32.64
C ARG A 317 10.57 12.52 33.68
N ASP A 318 10.58 11.95 34.89
CA ASP A 318 11.46 12.41 35.97
C ASP A 318 12.94 12.29 35.59
N ARG A 319 13.34 11.21 34.92
CA ARG A 319 14.71 11.08 34.38
C ARG A 319 15.00 12.15 33.33
N THR A 320 14.04 12.42 32.44
CA THR A 320 14.22 13.44 31.39
C THR A 320 14.38 14.83 32.00
N ASP A 321 13.56 15.18 32.98
CA ASP A 321 13.62 16.46 33.70
C ASP A 321 14.98 16.64 34.40
N ARG A 322 15.48 15.60 35.11
CA ARG A 322 16.82 15.62 35.73
C ARG A 322 17.97 15.77 34.73
N TRP A 323 17.83 15.18 33.54
CA TRP A 323 18.83 15.35 32.46
C TRP A 323 18.83 16.78 31.91
N LEU A 324 17.66 17.40 31.75
CA LEU A 324 17.53 18.78 31.28
C LEU A 324 18.18 19.81 32.22
N GLU A 325 18.30 19.52 33.52
CA GLU A 325 18.96 20.41 34.49
C GLU A 325 20.42 20.73 34.14
N HIS A 326 21.11 19.83 33.44
CA HIS A 326 22.57 19.88 33.25
C HIS A 326 23.01 19.87 31.78
N VAL A 327 22.07 19.75 30.84
CA VAL A 327 22.36 19.60 29.42
C VAL A 327 22.84 20.92 28.79
N ASP A 328 23.57 20.83 27.67
CA ASP A 328 23.99 21.99 26.89
C ASP A 328 22.94 22.43 25.85
N GLU A 329 23.27 23.48 25.10
CA GLU A 329 22.39 24.06 24.08
C GLU A 329 22.07 23.06 22.95
N PHE A 330 22.96 22.11 22.67
CA PHE A 330 22.72 21.06 21.67
C PHE A 330 21.70 20.04 22.17
N GLY A 331 21.83 19.57 23.41
CA GLY A 331 20.84 18.65 23.98
C GLY A 331 19.48 19.29 24.22
N MET A 332 19.41 20.57 24.62
CA MET A 332 18.14 21.32 24.66
C MET A 332 17.45 21.37 23.29
N MET A 333 18.23 21.54 22.21
CA MET A 333 17.70 21.49 20.85
C MET A 333 17.18 20.10 20.49
N ILE A 334 17.92 19.03 20.82
CA ILE A 334 17.47 17.64 20.60
C ILE A 334 16.13 17.40 21.31
N TYR A 335 16.03 17.79 22.58
CA TYR A 335 14.78 17.67 23.35
C TYR A 335 13.61 18.42 22.70
N GLY A 336 13.80 19.69 22.34
CA GLY A 336 12.75 20.47 21.68
C GLY A 336 12.29 19.81 20.39
N VAL A 337 13.20 19.26 19.60
CA VAL A 337 12.88 18.60 18.34
C VAL A 337 12.19 17.24 18.53
N THR A 338 12.56 16.47 19.55
CA THR A 338 11.96 15.16 19.83
C THR A 338 10.59 15.27 20.51
N CYS A 339 10.40 16.20 21.44
CA CYS A 339 9.14 16.35 22.18
C CYS A 339 7.99 16.93 21.35
N PHE A 340 8.27 17.79 20.36
CA PHE A 340 7.25 18.28 19.44
C PHE A 340 7.04 17.40 18.22
N THR A 341 7.59 16.18 18.25
CA THR A 341 7.29 15.17 17.24
C THR A 341 5.91 14.60 17.53
N THR A 342 4.94 14.78 16.64
CA THR A 342 3.66 14.06 16.76
C THR A 342 3.74 12.77 15.95
N PRO A 343 3.49 11.58 16.52
CA PRO A 343 3.23 10.41 15.70
C PRO A 343 1.98 10.72 14.86
N VAL A 344 2.06 10.54 13.55
CA VAL A 344 0.85 10.63 12.72
C VAL A 344 -0.05 9.49 13.14
N GLN A 345 -1.10 9.79 13.90
CA GLN A 345 -2.18 8.84 14.12
C GLN A 345 -2.85 8.70 12.75
N GLU A 346 -2.55 7.62 12.04
CA GLU A 346 -3.18 7.34 10.75
C GLU A 346 -4.69 7.32 10.98
N GLU A 347 -5.38 8.32 10.43
CA GLU A 347 -6.82 8.35 10.53
C GLU A 347 -7.38 7.07 9.90
N PRO A 348 -8.31 6.39 10.60
CA PRO A 348 -8.84 5.15 10.11
C PRO A 348 -9.57 5.41 8.78
N TYR A 349 -9.21 4.64 7.76
CA TYR A 349 -9.81 4.76 6.42
C TYR A 349 -11.34 4.72 6.45
N SER A 350 -11.92 3.99 7.41
CA SER A 350 -13.35 3.98 7.70
C SER A 350 -13.58 3.78 9.20
N ILE A 351 -14.65 4.37 9.72
CA ILE A 351 -15.07 4.19 11.12
C ILE A 351 -15.58 2.78 11.43
N PHE A 352 -15.85 1.96 10.42
CA PHE A 352 -16.41 0.63 10.64
C PHE A 352 -15.35 -0.33 11.16
N ASP A 353 -15.60 -0.97 12.30
CA ASP A 353 -14.72 -2.00 12.83
C ASP A 353 -14.78 -3.30 11.98
N LYS A 354 -13.97 -4.30 12.35
CA LYS A 354 -13.90 -5.56 11.59
C LYS A 354 -15.23 -6.33 11.58
N GLN A 355 -16.00 -6.31 12.67
CA GLN A 355 -17.27 -7.03 12.78
C GLN A 355 -18.37 -6.32 11.99
N GLN A 356 -18.42 -4.99 12.10
CA GLN A 356 -19.30 -4.13 11.32
C GLN A 356 -19.03 -4.26 9.82
N LYS A 357 -17.76 -4.24 9.40
CA LYS A 357 -17.37 -4.51 7.99
C LYS A 357 -17.84 -5.91 7.54
N ALA A 358 -17.65 -6.94 8.37
CA ALA A 358 -18.09 -8.30 8.04
C ALA A 358 -19.61 -8.37 7.87
N LEU A 359 -20.40 -7.71 8.73
CA LEU A 359 -21.86 -7.62 8.61
C LEU A 359 -22.28 -6.90 7.32
N ILE A 360 -21.66 -5.76 7.00
CA ILE A 360 -21.93 -5.02 5.75
C ILE A 360 -21.65 -5.92 4.54
N VAL A 361 -20.50 -6.60 4.54
CA VAL A 361 -20.09 -7.51 3.46
C VAL A 361 -21.05 -8.69 3.34
N LEU A 362 -21.52 -9.27 4.45
CA LEU A 362 -22.53 -10.32 4.42
C LEU A 362 -23.81 -9.84 3.74
N ILE A 363 -24.33 -8.67 4.13
CA ILE A 363 -25.57 -8.11 3.56
C ILE A 363 -25.44 -7.89 2.05
N ILE A 364 -24.38 -7.21 1.59
CA ILE A 364 -24.20 -6.96 0.15
C ILE A 364 -23.91 -8.25 -0.64
N SER A 365 -23.27 -9.25 -0.02
CA SER A 365 -23.06 -10.56 -0.64
C SER A 365 -24.39 -11.29 -0.84
N THR A 366 -25.26 -11.28 0.18
CA THR A 366 -26.63 -11.78 0.08
C THR A 366 -27.42 -11.02 -0.99
N ALA A 367 -27.30 -9.68 -1.04
CA ALA A 367 -27.94 -8.86 -2.08
C ALA A 367 -27.52 -9.27 -3.51
N ALA A 368 -26.24 -9.58 -3.68
CA ALA A 368 -25.67 -9.97 -4.96
C ALA A 368 -26.22 -11.33 -5.45
N THR A 369 -26.60 -12.22 -4.53
CA THR A 369 -27.17 -13.54 -4.87
C THR A 369 -28.50 -13.45 -5.63
N PHE A 370 -29.30 -12.41 -5.41
CA PHE A 370 -30.62 -12.25 -6.03
C PHE A 370 -30.56 -12.22 -7.56
N SER A 371 -29.55 -11.57 -8.13
CA SER A 371 -29.35 -11.50 -9.58
C SER A 371 -29.15 -12.89 -10.18
N GLY A 372 -28.33 -13.72 -9.54
CA GLY A 372 -28.09 -15.10 -9.94
C GLY A 372 -29.29 -16.01 -9.69
N PHE A 373 -29.94 -15.89 -8.52
CA PHE A 373 -31.08 -16.75 -8.17
C PHE A 373 -32.24 -16.53 -9.14
N ALA A 374 -32.66 -15.27 -9.37
CA ALA A 374 -33.78 -14.97 -10.26
C ALA A 374 -33.54 -15.37 -11.72
N SER A 375 -32.27 -15.47 -12.14
CA SER A 375 -31.88 -15.98 -13.45
C SER A 375 -31.93 -17.51 -13.49
N ASN A 376 -31.24 -18.18 -12.55
CA ASN A 376 -30.96 -19.61 -12.62
C ASN A 376 -32.09 -20.51 -12.11
N ILE A 377 -32.87 -20.04 -11.12
CA ILE A 377 -34.01 -20.77 -10.55
C ILE A 377 -35.10 -21.08 -11.60
N TYR A 378 -35.07 -20.38 -12.72
CA TYR A 378 -36.08 -20.47 -13.76
C TYR A 378 -35.84 -21.59 -14.77
N PHE A 379 -34.58 -22.01 -14.98
CA PHE A 379 -34.23 -22.93 -16.07
C PHE A 379 -35.02 -24.25 -16.07
N PRO A 380 -35.17 -24.95 -14.93
CA PRO A 380 -35.89 -26.23 -14.91
C PRO A 380 -37.39 -26.10 -15.17
N ALA A 381 -37.96 -24.90 -15.00
CA ALA A 381 -39.38 -24.64 -15.20
C ALA A 381 -39.71 -24.15 -16.62
N LEU A 382 -38.71 -23.93 -17.48
CA LEU A 382 -38.91 -23.43 -18.84
C LEU A 382 -39.96 -24.23 -19.63
N PRO A 383 -39.92 -25.57 -19.64
CA PRO A 383 -40.89 -26.33 -20.42
C PRO A 383 -42.29 -26.33 -19.80
N THR A 384 -42.39 -26.45 -18.48
CA THR A 384 -43.65 -26.39 -17.75
C THR A 384 -44.37 -25.06 -17.96
N ILE A 385 -43.62 -23.95 -18.04
CA ILE A 385 -44.17 -22.61 -18.35
C ILE A 385 -44.70 -22.55 -19.78
N ALA A 386 -43.96 -23.13 -20.74
CA ALA A 386 -44.38 -23.18 -22.14
C ALA A 386 -45.72 -23.93 -22.27
N HIS A 387 -45.83 -25.07 -21.58
CA HIS A 387 -47.05 -25.87 -21.54
C HIS A 387 -48.22 -25.13 -20.85
N ASP A 388 -48.02 -24.56 -19.65
CA ASP A 388 -49.08 -23.87 -18.88
C ASP A 388 -49.61 -22.62 -19.58
N LEU A 389 -48.75 -21.87 -20.29
CA LEU A 389 -49.16 -20.68 -21.05
C LEU A 389 -49.56 -20.98 -22.50
N ASN A 390 -49.51 -22.25 -22.91
CA ASN A 390 -49.79 -22.72 -24.27
C ASN A 390 -49.01 -21.94 -25.35
N VAL A 391 -47.69 -21.84 -25.17
CA VAL A 391 -46.75 -21.17 -26.09
C VAL A 391 -45.55 -22.07 -26.38
N SER A 392 -44.80 -21.79 -27.44
CA SER A 392 -43.59 -22.56 -27.74
C SER A 392 -42.47 -22.31 -26.71
N VAL A 393 -41.60 -23.30 -26.52
CA VAL A 393 -40.38 -23.17 -25.69
C VAL A 393 -39.48 -22.04 -26.19
N GLU A 394 -39.48 -21.79 -27.50
CA GLU A 394 -38.76 -20.69 -28.14
C GLU A 394 -39.25 -19.32 -27.64
N LEU A 395 -40.57 -19.13 -27.50
CA LEU A 395 -41.14 -17.93 -26.90
C LEU A 395 -40.75 -17.82 -25.43
N VAL A 396 -40.81 -18.90 -24.64
CA VAL A 396 -40.39 -18.84 -23.24
C VAL A 396 -38.89 -18.53 -23.11
N ASN A 397 -38.04 -19.02 -24.01
CA ASN A 397 -36.62 -18.64 -24.05
C ASN A 397 -36.40 -17.14 -24.30
N LEU A 398 -37.30 -16.45 -25.01
CA LEU A 398 -37.25 -14.99 -25.13
C LEU A 398 -37.44 -14.28 -23.78
N THR A 399 -38.07 -14.92 -22.79
CA THR A 399 -38.14 -14.37 -21.42
C THR A 399 -36.77 -14.40 -20.72
N VAL A 400 -35.93 -15.40 -21.03
CA VAL A 400 -34.54 -15.47 -20.57
C VAL A 400 -33.70 -14.43 -21.32
N THR A 401 -33.87 -14.33 -22.65
CA THR A 401 -33.19 -13.33 -23.49
C THR A 401 -33.48 -11.91 -23.01
N SER A 402 -34.74 -11.53 -22.83
CA SER A 402 -35.14 -10.21 -22.35
C SER A 402 -34.62 -9.92 -20.94
N TYR A 403 -34.66 -10.91 -20.04
CA TYR A 403 -34.04 -10.80 -18.72
C TYR A 403 -32.54 -10.48 -18.82
N LEU A 404 -31.79 -11.17 -19.68
CA LEU A 404 -30.35 -10.94 -19.88
C LEU A 404 -30.05 -9.56 -20.46
N ILE A 405 -30.86 -9.04 -21.40
CA ILE A 405 -30.69 -7.69 -21.96
C ILE A 405 -30.73 -6.65 -20.83
N PHE A 406 -31.77 -6.69 -20.00
CA PHE A 406 -31.90 -5.77 -18.88
C PHE A 406 -30.84 -6.02 -17.79
N GLN A 407 -30.34 -7.25 -17.66
CA GLN A 407 -29.23 -7.57 -16.74
C GLN A 407 -27.93 -6.91 -17.17
N GLY A 408 -27.71 -6.75 -18.48
CA GLY A 408 -26.59 -6.01 -19.05
C GLY A 408 -26.73 -4.50 -18.88
N ILE A 409 -27.92 -3.96 -19.11
CA ILE A 409 -28.17 -2.50 -19.14
C ILE A 409 -28.28 -1.89 -17.74
N ALA A 410 -28.97 -2.56 -16.82
CA ALA A 410 -29.33 -1.99 -15.52
C ALA A 410 -28.13 -1.54 -14.65
N PRO A 411 -26.97 -2.23 -14.62
CA PRO A 411 -25.80 -1.75 -13.89
C PRO A 411 -25.27 -0.40 -14.39
N SER A 412 -25.39 -0.12 -15.69
CA SER A 412 -25.01 1.18 -16.28
C SER A 412 -25.93 2.32 -15.84
N LEU A 413 -27.15 2.01 -15.39
CA LEU A 413 -28.10 2.97 -14.85
C LEU A 413 -27.91 3.16 -13.34
N TRP A 414 -28.04 2.08 -12.58
CA TRP A 414 -28.03 2.13 -11.11
C TRP A 414 -26.63 2.32 -10.51
N GLY A 415 -25.56 1.92 -11.22
CA GLY A 415 -24.19 2.12 -10.79
C GLY A 415 -23.86 3.61 -10.59
N PRO A 416 -23.96 4.45 -11.63
CA PRO A 416 -23.77 5.89 -11.52
C PRO A 416 -24.73 6.58 -10.55
N ILE A 417 -25.99 6.12 -10.47
CA ILE A 417 -26.95 6.63 -9.47
C ILE A 417 -26.44 6.35 -8.06
N SER A 418 -25.89 5.17 -7.79
CA SER A 418 -25.33 4.82 -6.48
C SER A 418 -24.06 5.61 -6.14
N ASP A 419 -23.23 5.94 -7.13
CA ASP A 419 -22.02 6.77 -6.96
C ASP A 419 -22.35 8.24 -6.65
N ALA A 420 -23.52 8.73 -7.07
CA ALA A 420 -23.92 10.13 -6.92
C ALA A 420 -24.91 10.38 -5.77
N LYS A 421 -25.90 9.50 -5.58
CA LYS A 421 -27.01 9.68 -4.62
C LYS A 421 -26.88 8.87 -3.32
N GLY A 422 -25.92 7.96 -3.24
CA GLY A 422 -25.71 7.08 -2.09
C GLY A 422 -25.90 5.60 -2.42
N ARG A 423 -25.12 4.73 -1.77
CA ARG A 423 -25.14 3.28 -2.00
C ARG A 423 -26.43 2.66 -1.54
N ARG A 424 -26.91 3.11 -0.37
CA ARG A 424 -28.05 2.49 0.29
C ARG A 424 -29.36 2.82 -0.38
N VAL A 425 -29.56 4.09 -0.75
CA VAL A 425 -30.77 4.53 -1.45
C VAL A 425 -30.92 3.76 -2.76
N ALA A 426 -29.83 3.57 -3.49
CA ALA A 426 -29.83 2.74 -4.70
C ALA A 426 -30.29 1.30 -4.41
N TYR A 427 -29.74 0.64 -3.39
CA TYR A 427 -30.18 -0.71 -2.99
C TYR A 427 -31.67 -0.78 -2.65
N CYS A 428 -32.18 0.14 -1.83
CA CYS A 428 -33.60 0.15 -1.47
C CYS A 428 -34.49 0.26 -2.72
N CYS A 429 -34.16 1.18 -3.63
CA CYS A 429 -34.91 1.36 -4.88
C CYS A 429 -34.86 0.10 -5.77
N THR A 430 -33.68 -0.50 -5.94
CA THR A 430 -33.52 -1.69 -6.80
C THR A 430 -34.33 -2.87 -6.25
N PHE A 431 -34.32 -3.09 -4.93
CA PHE A 431 -35.08 -4.17 -4.30
C PHE A 431 -36.59 -3.93 -4.28
N ILE A 432 -37.06 -2.68 -4.18
CA ILE A 432 -38.49 -2.37 -4.34
C ILE A 432 -38.97 -2.76 -5.75
N VAL A 433 -38.20 -2.41 -6.78
CA VAL A 433 -38.49 -2.78 -8.17
C VAL A 433 -38.50 -4.30 -8.34
N PHE A 434 -37.50 -4.99 -7.79
CA PHE A 434 -37.40 -6.46 -7.83
C PHE A 434 -38.59 -7.15 -7.15
N LEU A 435 -38.94 -6.70 -5.93
CA LEU A 435 -40.04 -7.25 -5.14
C LEU A 435 -41.38 -7.08 -5.86
N GLY A 436 -41.67 -5.88 -6.38
CA GLY A 436 -42.87 -5.61 -7.14
C GLY A 436 -42.98 -6.47 -8.40
N ALA A 437 -41.86 -6.65 -9.13
CA ALA A 437 -41.81 -7.53 -10.29
C ALA A 437 -42.07 -9.00 -9.93
N CYS A 438 -41.51 -9.50 -8.82
CA CYS A 438 -41.73 -10.88 -8.36
C CYS A 438 -43.20 -11.15 -8.00
N ILE A 439 -43.86 -10.20 -7.30
CA ILE A 439 -45.29 -10.30 -6.97
C ILE A 439 -46.13 -10.35 -8.25
N GLY A 440 -45.80 -9.50 -9.22
CA GLY A 440 -46.47 -9.51 -10.53
C GLY A 440 -46.28 -10.85 -11.25
N LEU A 441 -45.04 -11.37 -11.31
CA LEU A 441 -44.70 -12.63 -11.97
C LEU A 441 -45.44 -13.81 -11.36
N ALA A 442 -45.57 -13.85 -10.04
CA ALA A 442 -46.30 -14.89 -9.33
C ALA A 442 -47.81 -14.91 -9.68
N LYS A 443 -48.37 -13.75 -10.08
CA LYS A 443 -49.78 -13.60 -10.49
C LYS A 443 -49.99 -13.58 -12.00
N THR A 444 -48.93 -13.76 -12.79
CA THR A 444 -49.01 -13.70 -14.25
C THR A 444 -49.86 -14.83 -14.83
N LYS A 445 -50.71 -14.47 -15.81
CA LYS A 445 -51.61 -15.38 -16.53
C LYS A 445 -51.38 -15.41 -18.05
N ASN A 446 -50.54 -14.54 -18.58
CA ASN A 446 -50.27 -14.47 -20.02
C ASN A 446 -48.77 -14.21 -20.28
N TYR A 447 -48.33 -14.58 -21.48
CA TYR A 447 -46.93 -14.47 -21.89
C TYR A 447 -46.42 -13.02 -21.97
N ALA A 448 -47.23 -12.06 -22.42
CA ALA A 448 -46.82 -10.66 -22.56
C ALA A 448 -46.52 -10.00 -21.20
N THR A 449 -47.30 -10.30 -20.18
CA THR A 449 -47.04 -9.85 -18.81
C THR A 449 -45.81 -10.54 -18.23
N LEU A 450 -45.58 -11.82 -18.56
CA LEU A 450 -44.38 -12.56 -18.14
C LEU A 450 -43.11 -11.86 -18.64
N ILE A 451 -43.02 -11.56 -19.94
CA ILE A 451 -41.81 -10.96 -20.52
C ILE A 451 -41.53 -9.56 -19.96
N VAL A 452 -42.55 -8.70 -19.86
CA VAL A 452 -42.39 -7.33 -19.34
C VAL A 452 -41.94 -7.35 -17.88
N LEU A 453 -42.54 -8.19 -17.05
CA LEU A 453 -42.18 -8.28 -15.65
C LEU A 453 -40.81 -8.94 -15.44
N ARG A 454 -40.36 -9.82 -16.34
CA ARG A 454 -38.98 -10.34 -16.32
C ARG A 454 -37.94 -9.25 -16.59
N CYS A 455 -38.21 -8.33 -17.51
CA CYS A 455 -37.38 -7.14 -17.72
C CYS A 455 -37.29 -6.28 -16.44
N LEU A 456 -38.43 -6.05 -15.79
CA LEU A 456 -38.51 -5.26 -14.56
C LEU A 456 -37.78 -5.95 -13.40
N GLN A 457 -37.95 -7.27 -13.25
CA GLN A 457 -37.26 -8.09 -12.27
C GLN A 457 -35.75 -7.98 -12.44
N SER A 458 -35.24 -8.16 -13.67
CA SER A 458 -33.81 -8.05 -13.97
C SER A 458 -33.26 -6.67 -13.63
N THR A 459 -34.00 -5.61 -13.96
CA THR A 459 -33.62 -4.21 -13.66
C THR A 459 -33.44 -3.96 -12.16
N GLY A 460 -34.25 -4.64 -11.32
CA GLY A 460 -34.18 -4.53 -9.87
C GLY A 460 -33.07 -5.37 -9.21
N SER A 461 -32.59 -6.46 -9.84
CA SER A 461 -31.57 -7.32 -9.23
C SER A 461 -30.17 -7.15 -9.82
N ALA A 462 -30.03 -6.80 -11.09
CA ALA A 462 -28.73 -6.89 -11.79
C ALA A 462 -27.65 -5.99 -11.18
N SER A 463 -28.03 -4.81 -10.71
CA SER A 463 -27.09 -3.78 -10.24
C SER A 463 -26.56 -4.01 -8.84
N THR A 464 -27.11 -4.97 -8.09
CA THR A 464 -26.66 -5.27 -6.72
C THR A 464 -25.19 -5.70 -6.68
N ILE A 465 -24.70 -6.33 -7.75
CA ILE A 465 -23.31 -6.74 -7.94
C ILE A 465 -22.40 -5.51 -8.07
N ALA A 466 -22.79 -4.55 -8.92
CA ALA A 466 -22.01 -3.34 -9.18
C ALA A 466 -22.02 -2.36 -8.00
N ILE A 467 -23.15 -2.26 -7.28
CA ILE A 467 -23.23 -1.42 -6.08
C ILE A 467 -22.41 -2.04 -4.95
N GLY A 468 -22.43 -3.37 -4.80
CA GLY A 468 -21.73 -4.09 -3.73
C GLY A 468 -20.21 -3.97 -3.83
N SER A 469 -19.66 -4.07 -5.04
CA SER A 469 -18.24 -3.80 -5.26
C SER A 469 -17.85 -2.36 -4.89
N GLY A 470 -18.74 -1.40 -5.14
CA GLY A 470 -18.62 0.00 -4.70
C GLY A 470 -18.59 0.13 -3.17
N VAL A 471 -19.52 -0.51 -2.46
CA VAL A 471 -19.59 -0.50 -0.98
C VAL A 471 -18.30 -1.04 -0.37
N ILE A 472 -17.80 -2.18 -0.85
CA ILE A 472 -16.50 -2.73 -0.38
C ILE A 472 -15.40 -1.72 -0.62
N GLY A 473 -15.41 -1.08 -1.80
CA GLY A 473 -14.45 -0.05 -2.15
C GLY A 473 -14.48 1.16 -1.22
N ASP A 474 -15.65 1.52 -0.71
CA ASP A 474 -15.83 2.67 0.17
C ASP A 474 -15.34 2.40 1.61
N ILE A 475 -15.46 1.16 2.11
CA ILE A 475 -15.15 0.80 3.52
C ILE A 475 -13.77 0.13 3.72
N THR A 476 -13.13 -0.35 2.65
CA THR A 476 -11.84 -1.09 2.72
C THR A 476 -10.69 -0.37 2.05
N THR A 477 -9.51 -0.44 2.68
CA THR A 477 -8.26 0.03 2.09
C THR A 477 -7.84 -0.86 0.92
N ARG A 478 -6.84 -0.42 0.13
CA ARG A 478 -6.33 -1.24 -0.97
C ARG A 478 -5.74 -2.58 -0.49
N ALA A 479 -5.21 -2.65 0.73
CA ALA A 479 -4.54 -3.84 1.27
C ALA A 479 -5.53 -4.93 1.74
N ASP A 480 -6.64 -4.56 2.39
CA ASP A 480 -7.63 -5.49 2.93
C ASP A 480 -8.81 -5.77 1.96
N ARG A 481 -9.00 -4.94 0.91
CA ARG A 481 -10.07 -5.07 -0.08
C ARG A 481 -10.17 -6.46 -0.71
N GLY A 482 -9.04 -7.12 -1.00
CA GLY A 482 -9.01 -8.41 -1.67
C GLY A 482 -9.75 -9.51 -0.90
N GLY A 483 -9.59 -9.56 0.43
CA GLY A 483 -10.25 -10.56 1.28
C GLY A 483 -11.77 -10.39 1.29
N TYR A 484 -12.25 -9.16 1.48
CA TYR A 484 -13.68 -8.86 1.48
C TYR A 484 -14.34 -9.06 0.10
N MET A 485 -13.64 -8.68 -0.98
CA MET A 485 -14.06 -9.02 -2.34
C MET A 485 -14.16 -10.53 -2.56
N GLY A 486 -13.23 -11.31 -2.01
CA GLY A 486 -13.28 -12.77 -2.08
C GLY A 486 -14.56 -13.36 -1.47
N VAL A 487 -14.95 -12.91 -0.28
CA VAL A 487 -16.21 -13.31 0.38
C VAL A 487 -17.43 -12.90 -0.45
N PHE A 488 -17.42 -11.67 -0.98
CA PHE A 488 -18.46 -11.16 -1.85
C PHE A 488 -18.64 -11.97 -3.13
N GLN A 489 -17.54 -12.32 -3.78
CA GLN A 489 -17.54 -13.17 -4.98
C GLN A 489 -17.99 -14.60 -4.67
N ALA A 490 -17.66 -15.15 -3.49
CA ALA A 490 -18.16 -16.47 -3.10
C ALA A 490 -19.70 -16.50 -3.02
N GLY A 491 -20.32 -15.44 -2.52
CA GLY A 491 -21.78 -15.30 -2.51
C GLY A 491 -22.42 -15.36 -3.90
N LEU A 492 -21.74 -14.82 -4.92
CA LEU A 492 -22.24 -14.83 -6.32
C LEU A 492 -22.30 -16.22 -6.96
N LEU A 493 -21.59 -17.20 -6.41
CA LEU A 493 -21.49 -18.54 -7.00
C LEU A 493 -22.58 -19.48 -6.50
N VAL A 494 -23.07 -19.27 -5.28
CA VAL A 494 -24.13 -20.08 -4.67
C VAL A 494 -25.38 -20.22 -5.57
N PRO A 495 -25.89 -19.15 -6.21
CA PRO A 495 -27.09 -19.26 -7.04
C PRO A 495 -26.95 -20.10 -8.30
N VAL A 496 -25.73 -20.32 -8.82
CA VAL A 496 -25.52 -21.13 -10.03
C VAL A 496 -25.75 -22.61 -9.71
N ALA A 497 -25.30 -23.07 -8.54
CA ALA A 497 -25.51 -24.45 -8.10
C ALA A 497 -26.90 -24.64 -7.51
N VAL A 498 -27.32 -23.75 -6.60
CA VAL A 498 -28.50 -23.96 -5.75
C VAL A 498 -29.80 -23.50 -6.45
N GLY A 499 -29.72 -22.49 -7.32
CA GLY A 499 -30.89 -21.92 -7.98
C GLY A 499 -31.74 -22.96 -8.72
N PRO A 500 -31.18 -23.70 -9.69
CA PRO A 500 -31.94 -24.70 -10.42
C PRO A 500 -32.50 -25.83 -9.54
N ILE A 501 -31.82 -26.22 -8.46
CA ILE A 501 -32.33 -27.24 -7.54
C ILE A 501 -33.63 -26.77 -6.87
N ILE A 502 -33.61 -25.54 -6.31
CA ILE A 502 -34.80 -24.94 -5.69
C ILE A 502 -35.89 -24.76 -6.76
N GLY A 503 -35.51 -24.32 -7.96
CA GLY A 503 -36.41 -24.09 -9.09
C GLY A 503 -37.15 -25.35 -9.52
N GLY A 504 -36.41 -26.43 -9.75
CA GLY A 504 -36.96 -27.73 -10.14
C GLY A 504 -37.85 -28.34 -9.05
N ALA A 505 -37.43 -28.24 -7.78
CA ALA A 505 -38.22 -28.73 -6.65
C ALA A 505 -39.54 -27.95 -6.49
N LEU A 506 -39.51 -26.62 -6.59
CA LEU A 506 -40.71 -25.78 -6.51
C LEU A 506 -41.63 -25.98 -7.71
N ALA A 507 -41.07 -25.99 -8.93
CA ALA A 507 -41.84 -26.17 -10.16
C ALA A 507 -42.53 -27.53 -10.21
N GLY A 508 -41.82 -28.61 -9.86
CA GLY A 508 -42.35 -29.97 -9.91
C GLY A 508 -43.36 -30.32 -8.81
N SER A 509 -43.40 -29.56 -7.70
CA SER A 509 -44.30 -29.84 -6.57
C SER A 509 -45.46 -28.85 -6.42
N LEU A 510 -45.17 -27.55 -6.45
CA LEU A 510 -46.12 -26.46 -6.19
C LEU A 510 -46.46 -25.66 -7.45
N GLY A 511 -45.89 -26.04 -8.60
CA GLY A 511 -46.01 -25.33 -9.87
C GLY A 511 -45.02 -24.18 -10.02
N TRP A 512 -44.74 -23.79 -11.26
CA TRP A 512 -43.70 -22.79 -11.59
C TRP A 512 -43.94 -21.40 -10.95
N ARG A 513 -45.19 -21.04 -10.63
CA ARG A 513 -45.51 -19.76 -9.94
C ARG A 513 -44.94 -19.70 -8.53
N ALA A 514 -44.73 -20.85 -7.88
CA ALA A 514 -44.13 -20.92 -6.54
C ALA A 514 -42.70 -20.36 -6.50
N ILE A 515 -41.96 -20.45 -7.61
CA ILE A 515 -40.64 -19.85 -7.77
C ILE A 515 -40.68 -18.34 -7.48
N PHE A 516 -41.68 -17.65 -8.04
CA PHE A 516 -41.80 -16.20 -7.89
C PHE A 516 -42.32 -15.80 -6.51
N TRP A 517 -43.17 -16.61 -5.88
CA TRP A 517 -43.55 -16.44 -4.47
C TRP A 517 -42.35 -16.63 -3.53
N PHE A 518 -41.52 -17.63 -3.77
CA PHE A 518 -40.28 -17.84 -3.03
C PHE A 518 -39.35 -16.62 -3.14
N LEU A 519 -39.12 -16.11 -4.36
CA LEU A 519 -38.31 -14.90 -4.56
C LEU A 519 -38.94 -13.64 -3.92
N THR A 520 -40.27 -13.57 -3.88
CA THR A 520 -41.01 -12.49 -3.19
C THR A 520 -40.75 -12.51 -1.69
N ILE A 521 -40.89 -13.68 -1.04
CA ILE A 521 -40.63 -13.83 0.39
C ILE A 521 -39.16 -13.56 0.69
N TYR A 522 -38.26 -14.15 -0.08
CA TYR A 522 -36.81 -13.98 0.10
C TYR A 522 -36.39 -12.51 -0.05
N SER A 523 -36.86 -11.81 -1.08
CA SER A 523 -36.54 -10.38 -1.28
C SER A 523 -37.25 -9.45 -0.30
N GLY A 524 -38.46 -9.78 0.15
CA GLY A 524 -39.18 -9.00 1.16
C GLY A 524 -38.48 -9.03 2.51
N VAL A 525 -38.10 -10.23 2.98
CA VAL A 525 -37.32 -10.40 4.23
C VAL A 525 -35.97 -9.72 4.10
N PHE A 526 -35.30 -9.88 2.96
CA PHE A 526 -34.00 -9.25 2.73
C PHE A 526 -34.09 -7.72 2.67
N LEU A 527 -35.09 -7.15 1.99
CA LEU A 527 -35.31 -5.70 1.93
C LEU A 527 -35.54 -5.12 3.33
N PHE A 528 -36.31 -5.82 4.17
CA PHE A 528 -36.49 -5.43 5.56
C PHE A 528 -35.16 -5.39 6.33
N LEU A 529 -34.34 -6.45 6.23
CA LEU A 529 -33.01 -6.49 6.86
C LEU A 529 -32.06 -5.42 6.29
N LEU A 530 -32.09 -5.19 4.98
CA LEU A 530 -31.26 -4.19 4.31
C LEU A 530 -31.60 -2.78 4.80
N VAL A 531 -32.89 -2.46 4.95
CA VAL A 531 -33.33 -1.16 5.48
C VAL A 531 -32.88 -0.98 6.93
N LEU A 532 -32.88 -2.03 7.75
CA LEU A 532 -32.49 -1.95 9.16
C LEU A 532 -30.98 -1.93 9.39
N LEU A 533 -30.20 -2.67 8.60
CA LEU A 533 -28.81 -2.99 8.91
C LEU A 533 -27.80 -2.31 7.99
N LEU A 534 -28.10 -2.05 6.71
CA LEU A 534 -27.10 -1.49 5.79
C LEU A 534 -26.92 0.02 6.05
N PRO A 535 -25.74 0.50 6.51
CA PRO A 535 -25.49 1.93 6.64
C PRO A 535 -25.20 2.57 5.27
N GLU A 536 -25.26 3.89 5.20
CA GLU A 536 -24.72 4.61 4.04
C GLU A 536 -23.19 4.60 4.10
N THR A 537 -22.54 4.25 2.98
CA THR A 537 -21.08 4.09 2.89
C THR A 537 -20.43 5.04 1.90
N LEU A 538 -21.20 5.75 1.07
CA LEU A 538 -20.65 6.59 0.01
C LEU A 538 -19.75 7.71 0.57
N ARG A 539 -18.45 7.68 0.24
CA ARG A 539 -17.45 8.61 0.77
C ARG A 539 -17.72 10.09 0.49
N SER A 540 -18.28 10.43 -0.67
CA SER A 540 -18.64 11.81 -1.02
C SER A 540 -19.82 12.36 -0.22
N LEU A 541 -20.54 11.49 0.50
CA LEU A 541 -21.68 11.85 1.34
C LEU A 541 -21.36 11.75 2.83
N VAL A 542 -20.61 10.73 3.26
CA VAL A 542 -20.37 10.44 4.70
C VAL A 542 -18.88 10.52 5.11
N GLY A 543 -17.97 10.85 4.20
CA GLY A 543 -16.52 10.83 4.46
C GLY A 543 -16.01 9.41 4.78
N THR A 544 -15.31 9.26 5.89
CA THR A 544 -14.90 7.95 6.46
C THR A 544 -16.06 7.20 7.14
N GLY A 545 -17.26 7.82 7.18
CA GLY A 545 -18.47 7.38 7.87
C GLY A 545 -18.83 8.24 9.08
N GLY A 546 -18.00 9.23 9.44
CA GLY A 546 -18.23 10.15 10.56
C GLY A 546 -19.33 11.19 10.32
N LEU A 547 -19.63 11.55 9.06
CA LEU A 547 -20.63 12.57 8.74
C LEU A 547 -22.02 11.94 8.60
N THR A 548 -23.00 12.47 9.34
CA THR A 548 -24.39 12.03 9.20
C THR A 548 -25.08 12.73 8.03
N PRO A 549 -25.62 11.99 7.05
CA PRO A 549 -26.34 12.58 5.93
C PRO A 549 -27.68 13.19 6.37
N SER A 550 -28.15 14.21 5.64
CA SER A 550 -29.43 14.88 5.90
C SER A 550 -30.65 14.02 5.57
N ASN A 551 -30.52 13.07 4.65
CA ASN A 551 -31.62 12.18 4.26
C ASN A 551 -31.89 11.17 5.39
N PRO A 552 -33.13 11.09 5.93
CA PRO A 552 -33.47 10.18 7.02
C PRO A 552 -33.24 8.71 6.66
N ILE A 553 -33.49 8.34 5.40
CA ILE A 553 -33.24 6.99 4.90
C ILE A 553 -31.75 6.68 4.96
N ALA A 554 -30.85 7.62 4.68
CA ALA A 554 -29.40 7.38 4.76
C ALA A 554 -28.87 7.48 6.20
N ARG A 555 -29.54 8.27 7.05
CA ARG A 555 -29.12 8.60 8.43
C ARG A 555 -29.16 7.41 9.40
N TYR A 556 -30.25 6.64 9.39
CA TYR A 556 -30.41 5.44 10.22
C TYR A 556 -30.25 4.21 9.34
N PRO A 557 -29.27 3.29 9.52
CA PRO A 557 -28.63 2.91 10.77
C PRO A 557 -27.20 3.43 10.98
N LEU A 558 -26.68 4.33 10.14
CA LEU A 558 -25.30 4.83 10.28
C LEU A 558 -25.01 5.36 11.69
N ILE A 559 -25.98 6.05 12.32
CA ILE A 559 -25.88 6.51 13.71
C ILE A 559 -25.63 5.36 14.71
N ILE A 560 -26.24 4.19 14.48
CA ILE A 560 -26.06 3.03 15.34
C ILE A 560 -24.62 2.53 15.21
N TYR A 561 -24.10 2.43 13.98
CA TYR A 561 -22.70 2.06 13.73
C TYR A 561 -21.71 3.06 14.34
N GLN A 562 -21.99 4.37 14.24
CA GLN A 562 -21.18 5.42 14.85
C GLN A 562 -21.14 5.33 16.38
N LYS A 563 -22.24 4.90 17.02
CA LYS A 563 -22.31 4.73 18.48
C LYS A 563 -21.66 3.43 18.97
N THR A 564 -21.65 2.39 18.15
CA THR A 564 -21.16 1.06 18.55
C THR A 564 -19.73 0.77 18.10
N THR A 565 -19.14 1.60 17.24
CA THR A 565 -17.77 1.35 16.77
C THR A 565 -16.73 1.54 17.88
N HIS A 566 -15.74 0.64 17.90
CA HIS A 566 -14.56 0.74 18.75
C HIS A 566 -13.41 1.54 18.12
N VAL A 567 -13.59 2.02 16.89
CA VAL A 567 -12.57 2.81 16.18
C VAL A 567 -12.66 4.27 16.63
N THR A 568 -11.55 4.85 17.10
CA THR A 568 -11.47 6.28 17.43
C THR A 568 -11.41 7.13 16.17
N TRP A 569 -12.28 8.12 16.02
CA TRP A 569 -12.34 9.01 14.86
C TRP A 569 -12.65 10.45 15.28
N ASP A 570 -12.14 11.43 14.52
CA ASP A 570 -12.42 12.86 14.73
C ASP A 570 -13.44 13.36 13.69
N SER A 571 -14.51 14.00 14.20
CA SER A 571 -15.59 14.56 13.38
C SER A 571 -15.15 15.78 12.56
N GLU A 572 -14.24 16.60 13.10
CA GLU A 572 -13.85 17.87 12.51
C GLU A 572 -12.88 17.65 11.33
N ALA A 573 -11.91 16.76 11.51
CA ALA A 573 -10.97 16.34 10.47
C ALA A 573 -11.66 15.61 9.30
N THR A 574 -12.74 14.84 9.56
CA THR A 574 -13.50 14.15 8.50
C THR A 574 -14.14 15.11 7.49
N ARG A 575 -14.46 16.36 7.89
CA ARG A 575 -15.12 17.34 7.01
C ARG A 575 -14.19 17.94 5.96
N SER A 576 -12.88 18.00 6.22
CA SER A 576 -11.89 18.52 5.26
C SER A 576 -11.49 17.51 4.17
N GLN A 577 -11.86 16.23 4.32
CA GLN A 577 -11.48 15.13 3.43
C GLN A 577 -12.62 14.61 2.52
N LEU A 578 -13.70 15.37 2.33
CA LEU A 578 -14.81 14.94 1.49
C LEU A 578 -14.33 14.74 0.03
N ALA A 579 -14.46 13.50 -0.45
CA ALA A 579 -14.19 13.19 -1.84
C ALA A 579 -15.13 13.97 -2.77
N GLU A 580 -14.62 14.42 -3.91
CA GLU A 580 -15.43 15.12 -4.92
C GLU A 580 -16.65 14.28 -5.32
N ARG A 581 -17.79 14.96 -5.45
CA ARG A 581 -19.02 14.32 -5.92
C ARG A 581 -18.86 13.93 -7.38
N LYS A 582 -18.98 12.63 -7.66
CA LYS A 582 -18.96 12.11 -9.02
C LYS A 582 -20.24 12.50 -9.75
N THR A 583 -20.12 12.85 -11.03
CA THR A 583 -21.25 13.07 -11.92
C THR A 583 -21.81 11.73 -12.41
N ILE A 584 -23.11 11.72 -12.73
CA ILE A 584 -23.79 10.52 -13.23
C ILE A 584 -23.38 10.31 -14.70
N ASP A 585 -22.39 9.45 -14.96
CA ASP A 585 -21.97 9.07 -16.31
C ASP A 585 -22.52 7.69 -16.71
N ILE A 586 -23.71 7.69 -17.34
CA ILE A 586 -24.36 6.48 -17.87
C ILE A 586 -23.63 5.94 -19.12
N THR A 587 -22.88 6.81 -19.83
CA THR A 587 -22.25 6.47 -21.11
C THR A 587 -20.84 5.90 -20.97
N GLY A 588 -20.24 6.02 -19.78
CA GLY A 588 -18.89 5.53 -19.47
C GLY A 588 -18.64 4.07 -19.89
N PRO A 589 -19.51 3.11 -19.50
CA PRO A 589 -19.37 1.71 -19.91
C PRO A 589 -19.41 1.50 -21.43
N LEU A 590 -20.28 2.22 -22.15
CA LEU A 590 -20.35 2.15 -23.62
C LEU A 590 -19.06 2.65 -24.26
N ARG A 591 -18.51 3.76 -23.75
CA ARG A 591 -17.24 4.32 -24.26
C ARG A 591 -16.07 3.35 -24.05
N ILE A 592 -16.02 2.65 -22.90
CA ILE A 592 -15.00 1.62 -22.66
C ILE A 592 -15.22 0.42 -23.58
N LEU A 593 -16.45 -0.06 -23.74
CA LEU A 593 -16.78 -1.22 -24.57
C LEU A 593 -16.31 -1.05 -26.02
N PHE A 594 -16.51 0.14 -26.60
CA PHE A 594 -16.07 0.46 -27.97
C PHE A 594 -14.63 0.99 -28.06
N SER A 595 -13.89 1.02 -26.96
CA SER A 595 -12.47 1.39 -26.99
C SER A 595 -11.64 0.28 -27.61
N LYS A 596 -10.65 0.64 -28.44
CA LYS A 596 -9.72 -0.34 -29.03
C LYS A 596 -9.00 -1.21 -28.00
N GLN A 597 -8.79 -0.68 -26.79
CA GLN A 597 -8.14 -1.39 -25.68
C GLN A 597 -9.00 -2.50 -25.07
N ALA A 598 -10.33 -2.39 -25.09
CA ALA A 598 -11.24 -3.33 -24.44
C ALA A 598 -12.05 -4.17 -25.43
N ALA A 599 -12.38 -3.65 -26.61
CA ALA A 599 -13.34 -4.27 -27.53
C ALA A 599 -12.95 -5.70 -27.95
N PRO A 600 -11.70 -6.00 -28.40
CA PRO A 600 -11.36 -7.34 -28.87
C PRO A 600 -11.52 -8.41 -27.79
N ILE A 601 -11.02 -8.13 -26.58
CA ILE A 601 -11.09 -9.07 -25.47
C ILE A 601 -12.51 -9.18 -24.89
N SER A 602 -13.30 -8.09 -24.92
CA SER A 602 -14.68 -8.08 -24.46
C SER A 602 -15.58 -8.90 -25.39
N ILE A 603 -15.41 -8.79 -26.72
CA ILE A 603 -16.13 -9.59 -27.72
C ILE A 603 -15.80 -11.07 -27.56
N PHE A 604 -14.51 -11.40 -27.39
CA PHE A 604 -14.08 -12.77 -27.12
C PHE A 604 -14.82 -13.36 -25.91
N LEU A 605 -14.79 -12.67 -24.75
CA LEU A 605 -15.46 -13.17 -23.57
C LEU A 605 -16.98 -13.26 -23.76
N ALA A 606 -17.58 -12.28 -24.43
CA ALA A 606 -19.01 -12.24 -24.65
C ALA A 606 -19.50 -13.45 -25.46
N ILE A 607 -18.75 -13.86 -26.49
CA ILE A 607 -19.04 -15.07 -27.28
C ILE A 607 -18.91 -16.34 -26.43
N TYR A 608 -17.82 -16.49 -25.67
CA TYR A 608 -17.62 -17.67 -24.82
C TYR A 608 -18.69 -17.79 -23.74
N TYR A 609 -19.06 -16.67 -23.13
CA TYR A 609 -20.15 -16.60 -22.16
C TYR A 609 -21.50 -16.93 -22.83
N ALA A 610 -21.76 -16.44 -24.04
CA ALA A 610 -23.00 -16.72 -24.76
C ALA A 610 -23.17 -18.22 -25.04
N VAL A 611 -22.12 -18.90 -25.52
CA VAL A 611 -22.19 -20.35 -25.79
C VAL A 611 -22.40 -21.15 -24.49
N TRP A 612 -21.78 -20.74 -23.38
CA TRP A 612 -22.07 -21.34 -22.07
C TRP A 612 -23.53 -21.13 -21.65
N GLN A 613 -24.08 -19.93 -21.85
CA GLN A 613 -25.48 -19.64 -21.55
C GLN A 613 -26.44 -20.44 -22.45
N MET A 614 -26.08 -20.61 -23.73
CA MET A 614 -26.82 -21.43 -24.68
C MET A 614 -26.88 -22.89 -24.24
N SER A 615 -25.75 -23.47 -23.79
CA SER A 615 -25.74 -24.87 -23.33
C SER A 615 -26.59 -25.06 -22.07
N ILE A 616 -26.49 -24.16 -21.08
CA ILE A 616 -27.33 -24.17 -19.87
C ILE A 616 -28.82 -24.07 -20.22
N THR A 617 -29.18 -23.17 -21.13
CA THR A 617 -30.60 -22.96 -21.48
C THR A 617 -31.17 -24.15 -22.24
N ALA A 618 -30.43 -24.66 -23.23
CA ALA A 618 -30.86 -25.83 -24.00
C ALA A 618 -30.86 -27.12 -23.19
N MET A 619 -30.03 -27.23 -22.15
CA MET A 619 -29.94 -28.42 -21.29
C MET A 619 -31.30 -28.83 -20.73
N SER A 620 -32.11 -27.87 -20.25
CA SER A 620 -33.41 -28.18 -19.62
C SER A 620 -34.37 -28.82 -20.62
N SER A 621 -34.54 -28.20 -21.80
CA SER A 621 -35.41 -28.72 -22.86
C SER A 621 -34.88 -30.01 -23.48
N LEU A 622 -33.57 -30.14 -23.66
CA LEU A 622 -32.96 -31.33 -24.25
C LEU A 622 -33.04 -32.54 -23.32
N PHE A 623 -32.92 -32.34 -22.01
CA PHE A 623 -33.00 -33.43 -21.04
C PHE A 623 -34.43 -33.90 -20.79
N GLU A 624 -35.40 -33.01 -20.87
CA GLU A 624 -36.81 -33.38 -20.91
C GLU A 624 -37.13 -34.15 -22.20
N ASP A 625 -36.83 -33.60 -23.38
CA ASP A 625 -37.17 -34.18 -24.69
C ASP A 625 -36.47 -35.52 -24.94
N ARG A 626 -35.16 -35.64 -24.64
CA ARG A 626 -34.35 -36.80 -25.02
C ARG A 626 -34.24 -37.87 -23.95
N TYR A 627 -34.34 -37.48 -22.67
CA TYR A 627 -34.17 -38.39 -21.54
C TYR A 627 -35.42 -38.51 -20.66
N GLY A 628 -36.49 -37.76 -20.94
CA GLY A 628 -37.76 -37.84 -20.21
C GLY A 628 -37.68 -37.40 -18.76
N LEU A 629 -36.74 -36.50 -18.42
CA LEU A 629 -36.53 -36.08 -17.04
C LEU A 629 -37.63 -35.13 -16.56
N SER A 630 -38.05 -35.30 -15.30
CA SER A 630 -38.90 -34.35 -14.57
C SER A 630 -38.17 -33.06 -14.19
N GLU A 631 -38.89 -32.00 -13.84
CA GLU A 631 -38.31 -30.69 -13.47
C GLU A 631 -37.34 -30.79 -12.29
N THR A 632 -37.64 -31.64 -11.31
CA THR A 632 -36.76 -31.86 -10.15
C THR A 632 -35.46 -32.56 -10.57
N GLN A 633 -35.55 -33.57 -11.45
CA GLN A 633 -34.38 -34.26 -11.98
C GLN A 633 -33.53 -33.32 -12.84
N ILE A 634 -34.15 -32.51 -13.70
CA ILE A 634 -33.47 -31.47 -14.48
C ILE A 634 -32.75 -30.50 -13.54
N GLY A 635 -33.42 -30.00 -12.50
CA GLY A 635 -32.81 -29.13 -11.49
C GLY A 635 -31.54 -29.70 -10.84
N LEU A 636 -31.53 -31.01 -10.56
CA LEU A 636 -30.36 -31.70 -9.98
C LEU A 636 -29.17 -31.77 -10.97
N THR A 637 -29.41 -31.85 -12.27
CA THR A 637 -28.32 -31.93 -13.26
C THR A 637 -27.47 -30.67 -13.33
N PHE A 638 -28.00 -29.50 -12.96
CA PHE A 638 -27.26 -28.24 -12.91
C PHE A 638 -26.23 -28.15 -11.78
N ILE A 639 -26.27 -29.05 -10.79
CA ILE A 639 -25.26 -29.12 -9.72
C ILE A 639 -23.86 -29.24 -10.31
N ALA A 640 -23.70 -30.05 -11.36
CA ALA A 640 -22.42 -30.24 -12.02
C ALA A 640 -21.85 -28.90 -12.53
N ASN A 641 -22.66 -28.13 -13.26
CA ASN A 641 -22.28 -26.80 -13.75
C ASN A 641 -21.93 -25.84 -12.61
N GLY A 642 -22.78 -25.76 -11.58
CA GLY A 642 -22.57 -24.88 -10.44
C GLY A 642 -21.31 -25.20 -9.64
N VAL A 643 -21.06 -26.48 -9.35
CA VAL A 643 -19.82 -26.91 -8.66
C VAL A 643 -18.60 -26.64 -9.53
N GLY A 644 -18.68 -26.86 -10.84
CA GLY A 644 -17.61 -26.50 -11.79
C GLY A 644 -17.27 -25.02 -11.72
N SER A 645 -18.29 -24.14 -11.77
CA SER A 645 -18.13 -22.69 -11.63
C SER A 645 -17.52 -22.27 -10.28
N MET A 646 -17.87 -22.95 -9.19
CA MET A 646 -17.28 -22.72 -7.87
C MET A 646 -15.80 -23.08 -7.83
N VAL A 647 -15.45 -24.28 -8.32
CA VAL A 647 -14.05 -24.74 -8.44
C VAL A 647 -13.25 -23.76 -9.28
N GLY A 648 -13.81 -23.32 -10.42
CA GLY A 648 -13.16 -22.37 -11.31
C GLY A 648 -12.79 -21.06 -10.64
N THR A 649 -13.70 -20.45 -9.88
CA THR A 649 -13.42 -19.18 -9.20
C THR A 649 -12.32 -19.33 -8.14
N LEU A 650 -12.40 -20.36 -7.30
CA LEU A 650 -11.46 -20.57 -6.20
C LEU A 650 -10.05 -20.94 -6.69
N VAL A 651 -9.96 -21.76 -7.73
CA VAL A 651 -8.68 -22.23 -8.28
C VAL A 651 -8.04 -21.13 -9.13
N THR A 652 -8.80 -20.47 -10.01
CA THR A 652 -8.26 -19.46 -10.93
C THR A 652 -7.69 -18.24 -10.20
N GLY A 653 -8.32 -17.78 -9.10
CA GLY A 653 -7.78 -16.67 -8.31
C GLY A 653 -6.36 -16.94 -7.81
N LYS A 654 -6.13 -18.13 -7.23
CA LYS A 654 -4.79 -18.55 -6.76
C LYS A 654 -3.79 -18.69 -7.89
N ILE A 655 -4.21 -19.27 -9.02
CA ILE A 655 -3.34 -19.45 -10.19
C ILE A 655 -2.93 -18.07 -10.75
N LEU A 656 -3.86 -17.12 -10.85
CA LEU A 656 -3.60 -15.77 -11.35
C LEU A 656 -2.58 -15.02 -10.50
N ASP A 657 -2.66 -15.12 -9.17
CA ASP A 657 -1.71 -14.49 -8.25
C ASP A 657 -0.30 -15.09 -8.37
N ILE A 658 -0.21 -16.42 -8.43
CA ILE A 658 1.06 -17.13 -8.61
C ILE A 658 1.68 -16.75 -9.95
N ASP A 659 0.89 -16.74 -11.02
CA ASP A 659 1.38 -16.45 -12.36
C ASP A 659 1.88 -15.00 -12.49
N TYR A 660 1.08 -14.05 -12.00
CA TYR A 660 1.45 -12.64 -11.99
C TYR A 660 2.75 -12.40 -11.22
N LYS A 661 2.91 -13.01 -10.03
CA LYS A 661 4.15 -12.94 -9.25
C LYS A 661 5.34 -13.50 -10.02
N ARG A 662 5.20 -14.68 -10.64
CA ARG A 662 6.26 -15.30 -11.44
C ARG A 662 6.71 -14.42 -12.60
N VAL A 663 5.76 -13.84 -13.35
CA VAL A 663 6.09 -12.96 -14.48
C VAL A 663 6.74 -11.66 -13.99
N LYS A 664 6.26 -11.09 -12.88
CA LYS A 664 6.86 -9.90 -12.25
C LYS A 664 8.28 -10.16 -11.78
N THR A 665 8.54 -11.28 -11.09
CA THR A 665 9.90 -11.64 -10.64
C THR A 665 10.85 -11.89 -11.80
N HIS A 666 10.40 -12.57 -12.87
CA HIS A 666 11.23 -12.79 -14.06
C HIS A 666 11.55 -11.48 -14.80
N HIS A 667 10.58 -10.56 -14.90
CA HIS A 667 10.80 -9.27 -15.56
C HIS A 667 11.76 -8.38 -14.75
N MET A 668 11.60 -8.33 -13.42
CA MET A 668 12.53 -7.62 -12.53
C MET A 668 13.94 -8.22 -12.57
N ALA A 669 14.06 -9.54 -12.67
CA ALA A 669 15.37 -10.22 -12.80
C ALA A 669 16.05 -9.94 -14.15
N GLN A 670 15.28 -9.74 -15.23
CA GLN A 670 15.81 -9.42 -16.56
C GLN A 670 16.11 -7.93 -16.75
N GLY A 671 15.37 -7.04 -16.10
CA GLY A 671 15.57 -5.59 -16.16
C GLY A 671 16.67 -5.04 -15.23
N GLY A 672 17.19 -5.86 -14.31
CA GLY A 672 18.21 -5.46 -13.34
C GLY A 672 19.66 -5.49 -13.82
N VAL A 673 19.93 -5.65 -15.12
CA VAL A 673 21.29 -5.91 -15.64
C VAL A 673 21.89 -4.76 -16.47
N GLU A 674 21.15 -3.73 -16.89
CA GLU A 674 21.75 -2.70 -17.77
C GLU A 674 21.41 -1.24 -17.41
N THR A 675 22.51 -0.46 -17.33
CA THR A 675 22.67 1.00 -17.47
C THR A 675 22.48 1.94 -16.27
N GLY A 676 23.51 2.77 -16.07
CA GLY A 676 23.64 3.80 -15.04
C GLY A 676 22.83 5.07 -15.31
N SER A 677 21.52 4.93 -15.45
CA SER A 677 20.55 6.03 -15.39
C SER A 677 19.84 6.03 -14.03
N ASP A 678 19.31 7.21 -13.66
CA ASP A 678 18.66 7.53 -12.39
C ASP A 678 17.71 6.40 -11.89
N PRO A 679 17.92 5.83 -10.68
CA PRO A 679 17.15 4.69 -10.17
C PRO A 679 15.64 4.95 -10.10
N ARG A 680 15.19 6.20 -10.02
CA ARG A 680 13.75 6.52 -10.02
C ARG A 680 13.15 6.43 -11.42
N GLN A 681 13.86 6.84 -12.47
CA GLN A 681 13.38 6.72 -13.85
C GLN A 681 13.40 5.27 -14.32
N SER A 682 14.46 4.51 -14.01
CA SER A 682 14.55 3.10 -14.42
C SER A 682 13.45 2.23 -13.82
N VAL A 683 13.07 2.44 -12.55
CA VAL A 683 11.94 1.72 -11.92
C VAL A 683 10.60 2.09 -12.57
N THR A 684 10.38 3.37 -12.87
CA THR A 684 9.14 3.83 -13.52
C THR A 684 9.04 3.33 -14.97
N ASP A 685 10.16 3.31 -15.70
CA ASP A 685 10.25 2.78 -17.06
C ASP A 685 10.10 1.26 -17.11
N LEU A 686 10.63 0.53 -16.11
CA LEU A 686 10.46 -0.92 -15.94
C LEU A 686 9.01 -1.28 -15.58
N GLU A 687 8.31 -0.45 -14.79
CA GLU A 687 6.88 -0.62 -14.52
C GLU A 687 6.01 -0.29 -15.76
N ASP A 688 6.35 0.77 -16.50
CA ASP A 688 5.66 1.16 -17.73
C ASP A 688 5.85 0.12 -18.87
N ASP A 689 6.98 -0.60 -18.91
CA ASP A 689 7.26 -1.63 -19.93
C ASP A 689 6.80 -3.05 -19.57
N PHE A 690 6.29 -3.27 -18.34
CA PHE A 690 5.82 -4.57 -17.89
C PHE A 690 4.78 -5.17 -18.86
N PRO A 691 4.97 -6.42 -19.33
CA PRO A 691 4.09 -7.08 -20.30
C PRO A 691 2.82 -7.62 -19.63
N LEU A 692 1.97 -6.70 -19.16
CA LEU A 692 0.74 -6.97 -18.43
C LEU A 692 -0.18 -7.96 -19.18
N GLU A 693 -0.28 -7.82 -20.50
CA GLU A 693 -1.18 -8.62 -21.33
C GLU A 693 -0.73 -10.06 -21.43
N LYS A 694 0.58 -10.29 -21.54
CA LYS A 694 1.15 -11.64 -21.50
C LYS A 694 0.98 -12.24 -20.11
N ALA A 695 1.18 -11.46 -19.05
CA ALA A 695 1.05 -11.93 -17.67
C ALA A 695 -0.38 -12.35 -17.33
N ARG A 696 -1.38 -11.59 -17.78
CA ARG A 696 -2.79 -11.83 -17.43
C ARG A 696 -3.50 -12.81 -18.38
N LEU A 697 -3.27 -12.72 -19.69
CA LEU A 697 -4.04 -13.51 -20.68
C LEU A 697 -3.43 -14.87 -21.02
N ARG A 698 -2.29 -15.26 -20.43
CA ARG A 698 -1.56 -16.50 -20.75
C ARG A 698 -2.41 -17.76 -20.68
N LEU A 699 -3.30 -17.84 -19.69
CA LEU A 699 -4.13 -19.03 -19.43
C LEU A 699 -5.41 -19.08 -20.27
N VAL A 700 -5.75 -17.99 -20.97
CA VAL A 700 -6.99 -17.89 -21.73
C VAL A 700 -7.12 -19.00 -22.79
N PRO A 701 -6.12 -19.24 -23.67
CA PRO A 701 -6.26 -20.30 -24.69
C PRO A 701 -6.43 -21.70 -24.09
N PHE A 702 -5.82 -21.95 -22.93
CA PHE A 702 -5.96 -23.24 -22.25
C PHE A 702 -7.40 -23.48 -21.78
N PHE A 703 -7.99 -22.51 -21.07
CA PHE A 703 -9.40 -22.61 -20.65
C PHE A 703 -10.34 -22.64 -21.85
N SER A 704 -10.05 -21.84 -22.89
CA SER A 704 -10.83 -21.82 -24.12
C SER A 704 -10.87 -23.16 -24.84
N LEU A 705 -9.71 -23.82 -25.01
CA LEU A 705 -9.63 -25.12 -25.68
C LEU A 705 -10.45 -26.18 -24.93
N ILE A 706 -10.31 -26.23 -23.60
CA ILE A 706 -11.05 -27.17 -22.76
C ILE A 706 -12.56 -26.89 -22.84
N GLN A 707 -12.97 -25.62 -22.85
CA GLN A 707 -14.39 -25.26 -23.00
C GLN A 707 -14.94 -25.73 -24.35
N CYS A 708 -14.22 -25.52 -25.46
CA CYS A 708 -14.62 -26.00 -26.78
C CYS A 708 -14.82 -27.52 -26.82
N LEU A 709 -13.84 -28.28 -26.28
CA LEU A 709 -13.94 -29.74 -26.19
C LEU A 709 -15.15 -30.19 -25.35
N SER A 710 -15.40 -29.48 -24.25
CA SER A 710 -16.53 -29.76 -23.37
C SER A 710 -17.89 -29.50 -24.03
N ILE A 711 -18.02 -28.41 -24.80
CA ILE A 711 -19.24 -28.09 -25.56
C ILE A 711 -19.48 -29.09 -26.70
N LEU A 712 -18.42 -29.52 -27.40
CA LEU A 712 -18.52 -30.60 -28.40
C LEU A 712 -19.01 -31.89 -27.76
N LEU A 713 -18.42 -32.27 -26.62
CA LEU A 713 -18.83 -33.45 -25.85
C LEU A 713 -20.30 -33.35 -25.44
N PHE A 714 -20.75 -32.21 -24.93
CA PHE A 714 -22.16 -31.96 -24.59
C PHE A 714 -23.10 -32.18 -25.79
N GLY A 715 -22.82 -31.54 -26.93
CA GLY A 715 -23.72 -31.60 -28.09
C GLY A 715 -23.86 -32.99 -28.70
N TRP A 716 -22.75 -33.68 -28.94
CA TRP A 716 -22.76 -34.99 -29.60
C TRP A 716 -23.25 -36.12 -28.70
N THR A 717 -23.02 -36.04 -27.39
CA THR A 717 -23.48 -37.07 -26.46
C THR A 717 -25.00 -37.02 -26.26
N ILE A 718 -25.61 -35.83 -26.28
CA ILE A 718 -27.07 -35.68 -26.24
C ILE A 718 -27.73 -36.12 -27.55
N HIS A 719 -27.02 -36.01 -28.68
CA HIS A 719 -27.53 -36.43 -29.98
C HIS A 719 -27.80 -37.94 -30.06
N TYR A 720 -27.04 -38.76 -29.29
CA TYR A 720 -27.17 -40.21 -29.23
C TYR A 720 -27.62 -40.67 -27.83
N PRO A 721 -28.86 -40.34 -27.39
CA PRO A 721 -29.32 -40.59 -26.02
C PRO A 721 -29.48 -42.08 -25.68
N HIS A 722 -29.60 -42.95 -26.69
CA HIS A 722 -29.72 -44.40 -26.50
C HIS A 722 -28.36 -45.10 -26.38
N ASP A 723 -27.31 -44.53 -26.97
CA ASP A 723 -25.98 -45.13 -27.00
C ASP A 723 -25.05 -44.57 -25.91
N VAL A 724 -25.38 -43.39 -25.37
CA VAL A 724 -24.52 -42.66 -24.44
C VAL A 724 -25.25 -42.37 -23.13
N HIS A 725 -24.61 -42.75 -22.02
CA HIS A 725 -25.18 -42.52 -20.69
C HIS A 725 -25.23 -41.04 -20.33
N ILE A 726 -26.35 -40.59 -19.73
CA ILE A 726 -26.63 -39.19 -19.33
C ILE A 726 -25.55 -38.56 -18.43
N ALA A 727 -24.77 -39.38 -17.71
CA ALA A 727 -23.67 -38.89 -16.88
C ALA A 727 -22.62 -38.10 -17.67
N ILE A 728 -22.36 -38.46 -18.94
CA ILE A 728 -21.33 -37.83 -19.76
C ILE A 728 -21.68 -36.35 -20.07
N PRO A 729 -22.87 -36.02 -20.61
CA PRO A 729 -23.25 -34.62 -20.80
C PRO A 729 -23.37 -33.85 -19.47
N ILE A 730 -23.71 -34.49 -18.36
CA ILE A 730 -23.69 -33.83 -17.04
C ILE A 730 -22.25 -33.45 -16.64
N VAL A 731 -21.28 -34.37 -16.77
CA VAL A 731 -19.86 -34.10 -16.46
C VAL A 731 -19.28 -33.03 -17.39
N SER A 732 -19.68 -32.99 -18.66
CA SER A 732 -19.24 -31.90 -19.54
C SER A 732 -19.75 -30.54 -19.06
N THR A 733 -20.96 -30.43 -18.52
CA THR A 733 -21.42 -29.14 -17.96
C THR A 733 -20.59 -28.66 -16.77
N PHE A 734 -20.00 -29.56 -15.96
CA PHE A 734 -19.03 -29.20 -14.92
C PHE A 734 -17.78 -28.56 -15.51
N ILE A 735 -17.20 -29.18 -16.53
CA ILE A 735 -15.99 -28.68 -17.20
C ILE A 735 -16.27 -27.33 -17.87
N THR A 736 -17.43 -27.20 -18.53
CA THR A 736 -17.87 -25.94 -19.15
C THR A 736 -18.07 -24.85 -18.09
N GLY A 737 -18.71 -25.15 -16.96
CA GLY A 737 -18.93 -24.20 -15.86
C GLY A 737 -17.62 -23.72 -15.24
N TRP A 738 -16.65 -24.63 -15.06
CA TRP A 738 -15.30 -24.30 -14.61
C TRP A 738 -14.61 -23.36 -15.60
N THR A 739 -14.43 -23.78 -16.84
CA THR A 739 -13.67 -23.04 -17.85
C THR A 739 -14.29 -21.68 -18.19
N ALA A 740 -15.61 -21.57 -18.23
CA ALA A 740 -16.31 -20.31 -18.50
C ALA A 740 -16.03 -19.27 -17.40
N VAL A 741 -16.18 -19.66 -16.13
CA VAL A 741 -15.98 -18.74 -14.99
C VAL A 741 -14.50 -18.40 -14.79
N SER A 742 -13.60 -19.35 -15.04
CA SER A 742 -12.16 -19.11 -15.06
C SER A 742 -11.78 -18.09 -16.15
N THR A 743 -12.28 -18.25 -17.37
CA THR A 743 -12.05 -17.32 -18.49
C THR A 743 -12.59 -15.93 -18.17
N GLN A 744 -13.80 -15.85 -17.60
CA GLN A 744 -14.39 -14.60 -17.13
C GLN A 744 -13.54 -13.90 -16.07
N SER A 745 -13.06 -14.64 -15.06
CA SER A 745 -12.23 -14.09 -13.99
C SER A 745 -10.92 -13.50 -14.52
N VAL A 746 -10.29 -14.18 -15.48
CA VAL A 746 -9.04 -13.73 -16.13
C VAL A 746 -9.26 -12.43 -16.90
N VAL A 747 -10.27 -12.39 -17.79
CA VAL A 747 -10.55 -11.21 -18.64
C VAL A 747 -11.03 -10.02 -17.80
N MET A 748 -11.85 -10.26 -16.77
CA MET A 748 -12.30 -9.24 -15.84
C MET A 748 -11.12 -8.59 -15.10
N THR A 749 -10.22 -9.40 -14.56
CA THR A 749 -9.02 -8.91 -13.86
C THR A 749 -8.15 -8.09 -14.81
N TYR A 750 -7.96 -8.56 -16.05
CA TYR A 750 -7.22 -7.83 -17.07
C TYR A 750 -7.82 -6.45 -17.37
N LEU A 751 -9.14 -6.35 -17.58
CA LEU A 751 -9.80 -5.08 -17.88
C LEU A 751 -9.74 -4.10 -16.70
N VAL A 752 -9.86 -4.59 -15.46
CA VAL A 752 -9.73 -3.76 -14.26
C VAL A 752 -8.29 -3.21 -14.13
N ASP A 753 -7.28 -4.01 -14.44
CA ASP A 753 -5.88 -3.55 -14.42
C ASP A 753 -5.60 -2.51 -15.51
N VAL A 754 -6.17 -2.67 -16.71
CA VAL A 754 -6.02 -1.70 -17.83
C VAL A 754 -6.75 -0.38 -17.54
N PHE A 755 -7.93 -0.45 -16.91
CA PHE A 755 -8.78 0.70 -16.59
C PHE A 755 -8.86 0.94 -15.08
N SER A 756 -7.72 0.96 -14.39
CA SER A 756 -7.64 1.09 -12.93
C SER A 756 -8.38 2.33 -12.39
N ASP A 757 -8.28 3.47 -13.09
CA ASP A 757 -8.97 4.73 -12.75
C ASP A 757 -10.50 4.64 -12.87
N ARG A 758 -11.01 3.72 -13.70
CA ARG A 758 -12.44 3.57 -14.05
C ARG A 758 -12.90 2.11 -13.96
N SER A 759 -12.40 1.40 -12.95
CA SER A 759 -12.62 -0.05 -12.76
C SER A 759 -14.10 -0.45 -12.69
N ALA A 760 -14.95 0.38 -12.08
CA ALA A 760 -16.40 0.15 -12.04
C ALA A 760 -17.05 0.21 -13.44
N ALA A 761 -16.65 1.19 -14.27
CA ALA A 761 -17.16 1.31 -15.64
C ALA A 761 -16.64 0.18 -16.55
N ALA A 762 -15.40 -0.28 -16.34
CA ALA A 762 -14.84 -1.43 -17.06
C ALA A 762 -15.55 -2.75 -16.71
N SER A 763 -15.91 -2.91 -15.44
CA SER A 763 -16.74 -4.03 -14.97
C SER A 763 -18.11 -4.02 -15.64
N ALA A 764 -18.76 -2.86 -15.66
CA ALA A 764 -20.08 -2.67 -16.27
C ALA A 764 -20.04 -2.88 -17.79
N SER A 765 -18.98 -2.45 -18.49
CA SER A 765 -18.84 -2.64 -19.94
C SER A 765 -18.73 -4.11 -20.31
N LEU A 766 -17.95 -4.89 -19.55
CA LEU A 766 -17.82 -6.33 -19.76
C LEU A 766 -19.14 -7.05 -19.49
N ASN A 767 -19.84 -6.65 -18.43
CA ASN A 767 -21.17 -7.17 -18.09
C ASN A 767 -22.19 -6.91 -19.19
N LEU A 768 -22.21 -5.69 -19.74
CA LEU A 768 -23.09 -5.32 -20.84
C LEU A 768 -22.83 -6.20 -22.07
N ALA A 769 -21.57 -6.36 -22.47
CA ALA A 769 -21.19 -7.16 -23.64
C ALA A 769 -21.62 -8.62 -23.50
N ARG A 770 -21.25 -9.28 -22.39
CA ARG A 770 -21.55 -10.70 -22.17
C ARG A 770 -23.05 -10.97 -22.12
N CYS A 771 -23.83 -10.10 -21.46
CA CYS A 771 -25.27 -10.29 -21.32
C CYS A 771 -26.01 -10.12 -22.64
N LEU A 772 -25.62 -9.14 -23.48
CA LEU A 772 -26.24 -8.94 -24.80
C LEU A 772 -25.95 -10.09 -25.77
N PHE A 773 -24.70 -10.57 -25.83
CA PHE A 773 -24.37 -11.74 -26.64
C PHE A 773 -25.07 -13.00 -26.14
N ALA A 774 -25.14 -13.19 -24.81
CA ALA A 774 -25.87 -14.31 -24.22
C ALA A 774 -27.36 -14.26 -24.52
N ALA A 775 -27.96 -13.07 -24.48
CA ALA A 775 -29.36 -12.87 -24.85
C ALA A 775 -29.61 -13.29 -26.31
N GLY A 776 -28.77 -12.83 -27.23
CA GLY A 776 -28.81 -13.23 -28.64
C GLY A 776 -28.65 -14.74 -28.80
N GLY A 777 -27.56 -15.32 -28.28
CA GLY A 777 -27.31 -16.75 -28.36
C GLY A 777 -28.46 -17.61 -27.81
N THR A 778 -29.01 -17.24 -26.66
CA THR A 778 -30.12 -17.96 -26.02
C THR A 778 -31.40 -17.93 -26.87
N SER A 779 -31.67 -16.84 -27.59
CA SER A 779 -32.82 -16.79 -28.52
C SER A 779 -32.65 -17.67 -29.75
N PHE A 780 -31.40 -17.90 -30.19
CA PHE A 780 -31.10 -18.68 -31.40
C PHE A 780 -30.88 -20.17 -31.13
N VAL A 781 -30.60 -20.60 -29.88
CA VAL A 781 -30.15 -21.97 -29.60
C VAL A 781 -31.19 -23.03 -29.98
N MET A 782 -32.44 -22.90 -29.54
CA MET A 782 -33.48 -23.90 -29.84
C MET A 782 -33.89 -23.91 -31.32
N PRO A 783 -34.11 -22.76 -31.98
CA PRO A 783 -34.31 -22.74 -33.43
C PRO A 783 -33.16 -23.40 -34.21
N MET A 784 -31.91 -23.20 -33.78
CA MET A 784 -30.75 -23.85 -34.39
C MET A 784 -30.77 -25.37 -34.18
N VAL A 785 -31.01 -25.81 -32.94
CA VAL A 785 -31.11 -27.24 -32.60
C VAL A 785 -32.22 -27.94 -33.37
N ASN A 786 -33.38 -27.30 -33.51
CA ASN A 786 -34.54 -27.86 -34.22
C ASN A 786 -34.27 -28.03 -35.73
N ASN A 787 -33.45 -27.17 -36.33
CA ASN A 787 -33.16 -27.20 -37.78
C ASN A 787 -31.98 -28.08 -38.17
N VAL A 788 -30.86 -28.04 -37.42
CA VAL A 788 -29.63 -28.77 -37.78
C VAL A 788 -29.31 -29.95 -36.86
N GLY A 789 -30.08 -30.14 -35.79
CA GLY A 789 -29.84 -31.17 -34.77
C GLY A 789 -28.84 -30.73 -33.70
N VAL A 790 -28.88 -31.42 -32.55
CA VAL A 790 -28.12 -31.07 -31.33
C VAL A 790 -26.60 -31.07 -31.56
N GLY A 791 -26.05 -32.13 -32.16
CA GLY A 791 -24.60 -32.27 -32.36
C GLY A 791 -24.02 -31.17 -33.26
N LEU A 792 -24.65 -30.93 -34.41
CA LEU A 792 -24.21 -29.88 -35.35
C LEU A 792 -24.42 -28.48 -34.78
N ALA A 793 -25.52 -28.23 -34.05
CA ALA A 793 -25.78 -26.94 -33.41
C ALA A 793 -24.62 -26.53 -32.47
N PHE A 794 -24.20 -27.42 -31.56
CA PHE A 794 -23.08 -27.11 -30.65
C PHE A 794 -21.70 -27.18 -31.34
N THR A 795 -21.57 -27.88 -32.46
CA THR A 795 -20.37 -27.80 -33.31
C THR A 795 -20.23 -26.41 -33.93
N ILE A 796 -21.32 -25.80 -34.41
CA ILE A 796 -21.33 -24.42 -34.90
C ILE A 796 -20.93 -23.45 -33.78
N CYS A 797 -21.45 -23.61 -32.57
CA CYS A 797 -21.03 -22.82 -31.41
C CYS A 797 -19.52 -22.87 -31.16
N VAL A 798 -18.92 -24.06 -31.30
CA VAL A 798 -17.47 -24.27 -31.11
C VAL A 798 -16.66 -23.61 -32.22
N ILE A 799 -17.12 -23.66 -33.47
CA ILE A 799 -16.49 -22.93 -34.57
C ILE A 799 -16.48 -21.43 -34.28
N VAL A 800 -17.60 -20.87 -33.81
CA VAL A 800 -17.70 -19.46 -33.41
C VAL A 800 -16.76 -19.13 -32.25
N GLN A 801 -16.61 -20.01 -31.26
CA GLN A 801 -15.64 -19.87 -30.16
C GLN A 801 -14.18 -19.90 -30.65
N ILE A 802 -13.87 -20.73 -31.64
CA ILE A 802 -12.52 -20.78 -32.23
C ILE A 802 -12.22 -19.47 -32.97
N VAL A 803 -13.17 -18.95 -33.75
CA VAL A 803 -13.01 -17.64 -34.43
C VAL A 803 -12.85 -16.51 -33.40
N ALA A 804 -13.56 -16.57 -32.29
CA ALA A 804 -13.45 -15.56 -31.22
C ALA A 804 -12.04 -15.47 -30.60
N LEU A 805 -11.20 -16.52 -30.69
CA LEU A 805 -9.79 -16.47 -30.25
C LEU A 805 -8.96 -15.43 -30.99
N LEU A 806 -9.39 -14.99 -32.18
CA LEU A 806 -8.79 -13.86 -32.88
C LEU A 806 -8.79 -12.60 -32.00
N GLY A 807 -9.81 -12.39 -31.16
CA GLY A 807 -9.85 -11.28 -30.21
C GLY A 807 -8.70 -11.31 -29.20
N VAL A 808 -8.34 -12.50 -28.71
CA VAL A 808 -7.19 -12.70 -27.80
C VAL A 808 -5.88 -12.46 -28.55
N ALA A 809 -5.75 -12.97 -29.77
CA ALA A 809 -4.56 -12.78 -30.60
C ALA A 809 -4.32 -11.30 -30.94
N ILE A 810 -5.39 -10.56 -31.28
CA ILE A 810 -5.35 -9.11 -31.51
C ILE A 810 -4.89 -8.40 -30.22
N GLN A 811 -5.46 -8.78 -29.07
CA GLN A 811 -5.08 -8.19 -27.78
C GLN A 811 -3.58 -8.41 -27.49
N TRP A 812 -3.07 -9.64 -27.65
CA TRP A 812 -1.65 -9.92 -27.44
C TRP A 812 -0.71 -9.15 -28.36
N ARG A 813 -1.15 -8.87 -29.60
CA ARG A 813 -0.31 -8.18 -30.58
C ARG A 813 -0.30 -6.67 -30.41
N PHE A 814 -1.44 -6.05 -30.09
CA PHE A 814 -1.60 -4.59 -30.18
C PHE A 814 -1.85 -3.87 -28.85
N ALA A 815 -2.23 -4.58 -27.78
CA ALA A 815 -2.65 -3.92 -26.54
C ALA A 815 -1.55 -3.11 -25.85
N LYS A 816 -0.29 -3.60 -25.86
CA LYS A 816 0.85 -2.84 -25.31
C LYS A 816 0.99 -1.46 -25.98
N THR A 817 0.84 -1.41 -27.31
CA THR A 817 0.89 -0.17 -28.09
C THR A 817 -0.28 0.74 -27.75
N TRP A 818 -1.50 0.19 -27.70
CA TRP A 818 -2.70 0.97 -27.36
C TRP A 818 -2.67 1.53 -25.94
N ARG A 819 -2.07 0.81 -24.98
CA ARG A 819 -1.87 1.29 -23.60
C ARG A 819 -0.94 2.50 -23.59
N LYS A 820 0.26 2.36 -24.18
CA LYS A 820 1.25 3.45 -24.27
C LYS A 820 0.69 4.70 -24.94
N GLU A 821 -0.11 4.54 -26.00
CA GLU A 821 -0.78 5.68 -26.66
C GLU A 821 -1.80 6.38 -25.75
N ALA A 822 -2.57 5.63 -24.95
CA ALA A 822 -3.55 6.21 -24.04
C ALA A 822 -2.89 6.92 -22.86
N ASP A 823 -1.82 6.34 -22.31
CA ASP A 823 -1.07 6.98 -21.22
C ASP A 823 -0.40 8.27 -21.70
N LYS A 824 0.13 8.28 -22.94
CA LYS A 824 0.64 9.51 -23.57
C LYS A 824 -0.45 10.57 -23.72
N LYS A 825 -1.65 10.19 -24.17
CA LYS A 825 -2.79 11.13 -24.27
C LYS A 825 -3.22 11.67 -22.91
N LYS A 826 -3.22 10.85 -21.85
CA LYS A 826 -3.50 11.30 -20.49
C LYS A 826 -2.47 12.31 -20.01
N ARG A 827 -1.17 12.04 -20.20
CA ARG A 827 -0.07 12.95 -19.84
C ARG A 827 -0.09 14.28 -20.60
N GLN A 828 -0.72 14.35 -21.78
CA GLN A 828 -0.89 15.57 -22.57
C GLN A 828 -2.15 16.39 -22.21
N ALA A 829 -3.10 15.79 -21.49
CA ALA A 829 -4.37 16.42 -21.11
C ALA A 829 -4.35 17.00 -19.68
N VAL A 830 -3.32 16.67 -18.91
CA VAL A 830 -2.94 17.27 -17.62
C VAL A 830 -1.89 18.33 -17.91
#